data_AF-A0A948ZHT3-F1
#
_entry.id   AF-A0A948ZHT3-F1
#
_cell.length_a   1.000
_cell.length_b   1.000
_cell.length_c   1.000
_cell.angle_alpha   90.00
_cell.angle_beta   90.00
_cell.angle_gamma   90.00
#
_symmetry.space_group_name_H-M   'P 1'
#
loop_
_entity.id
_entity.type
_entity.pdbx_description
1 polymer ?
#
loop_
_entity_poly.entity_id
_entity_poly.type
_entity_poly.pdbx_seq_one_letter_code
_entity_poly.pdbx_strand_id
1 'polypeptide(L)'
;MNNCKKIITFICLLFICFVFCATFVKAADICDDATVKLIIRNSDKKFIPNISFEIYEQIKDADGNPKYGGKITSGKISSVLGYAIVKFKPTIGKYAIKIWDKNSSVGEFWFFNDINVGCGGSVEVTEYLSGIHLILRDAESNLRKNKEFSLYTQRYDADGKPIKEKKDLVAKFNTLEAGEITAYVADSSHFLSKQGGDYIFSATGINGGEFIYYDINIKDKETTELTYVFSDILFTVKDSKNIAFPSNTKIEIYKQDLDYNGDKIFGDHIKDIYTDDKGASVFEYPEGAYAAKIKGGDGKYQYFWDLEMNDQARNEIELKTGGDYETGEGACENKSKLSLVVKNYNGDYIPGINFELYEQNLDANGLPKEGAKITSGKIDQLGKGEALFNPDPRKAYALKAYDKNSNVGEYWFFDGIKFLCEADKKIEKHLSAINVILRDGDGSLRKNQKFSLYTQKLDFDGNPIKEKKDLVSSSLVTSEKGTAVIYVSGDHPHNKNKKGKYVFAATGNNKADFIEYGIGVSGNQDTEFEYTFSDIVFEVKNAANEPLADANLEIYEQSKDSRGNNVLGKSIVKIKTNKNGEGALEYAAGAYAVKIKDDVGNYFTFWDVNIKNRERVNKKITTGLVKINVKEETGDSLPQGTTISIYSMTKDNDYYYKNKNIKSAKIAANGYLTVSLAPSPYLFVVKSGKSEYGRAIYAEDGKITNATIKIIPDNNIDSLSKFKISPPKTAKSMAERLKGYILLQVESKGEAWYVDENTKSRYYMKDGAAAYQMMRKFGLGITNNNLSKIPIGIDDRFEDCDQDGDGLPDKMEEAIGADTNNSDSDGDGYLDGEEARNGYNPLGKGKMAIDNNLTETVKGKILLQVESRGEAWYLNPKDGKRYYMKDGDSAYQIMRFLSLGITNSDLEKIETKILQ
;
A
#
# COMPACT_ATOMS: atom_id res chain seq x y z
N MET A 1 41.45 -6.27 -2.75
CA MET A 1 42.70 -7.00 -3.02
C MET A 1 42.41 -8.29 -3.78
N ASN A 2 43.30 -8.64 -4.72
CA ASN A 2 43.65 -9.96 -5.26
C ASN A 2 42.59 -10.98 -5.74
N ASN A 3 42.69 -11.29 -7.04
CA ASN A 3 42.31 -12.59 -7.62
C ASN A 3 43.13 -13.75 -7.04
N CYS A 4 42.58 -14.98 -7.04
CA CYS A 4 43.22 -16.10 -7.75
C CYS A 4 42.27 -17.30 -8.02
N LYS A 5 42.75 -18.26 -8.83
CA LYS A 5 42.11 -19.54 -9.22
C LYS A 5 43.12 -20.69 -9.06
N LYS A 6 42.64 -21.94 -9.24
CA LYS A 6 43.39 -23.21 -9.46
C LYS A 6 43.99 -23.86 -8.19
N ILE A 7 44.21 -25.19 -8.12
CA ILE A 7 43.72 -26.38 -8.87
C ILE A 7 43.85 -27.61 -7.94
N ILE A 8 43.14 -28.71 -8.22
CA ILE A 8 43.37 -30.03 -7.59
C ILE A 8 43.82 -31.05 -8.65
N THR A 9 44.76 -31.93 -8.31
CA THR A 9 44.84 -33.39 -8.62
C THR A 9 46.26 -33.86 -8.98
N PHE A 10 46.62 -35.06 -8.49
CA PHE A 10 47.93 -35.73 -8.63
C PHE A 10 47.97 -36.67 -9.86
N ILE A 11 49.17 -37.09 -10.29
CA ILE A 11 49.38 -38.05 -11.40
C ILE A 11 50.27 -39.23 -10.96
N CYS A 12 49.87 -40.46 -11.29
CA CYS A 12 50.60 -41.75 -11.30
C CYS A 12 49.62 -42.85 -11.80
N LEU A 13 49.94 -43.98 -12.44
CA LEU A 13 51.13 -44.55 -13.14
C LEU A 13 50.59 -45.82 -13.90
N LEU A 14 51.18 -46.49 -14.92
CA LEU A 14 52.49 -46.42 -15.63
C LEU A 14 52.28 -46.41 -17.17
N PHE A 15 52.65 -47.46 -17.91
CA PHE A 15 52.86 -47.44 -19.38
C PHE A 15 53.01 -48.85 -20.01
N ILE A 16 52.79 -48.98 -21.34
CA ILE A 16 53.19 -50.12 -22.24
C ILE A 16 52.43 -51.46 -21.99
N CYS A 17 51.93 -52.22 -22.99
CA CYS A 17 52.53 -52.56 -24.30
C CYS A 17 51.53 -52.70 -25.47
N PHE A 18 52.08 -52.85 -26.69
CA PHE A 18 51.39 -53.00 -27.99
C PHE A 18 51.58 -54.44 -28.53
N VAL A 19 50.60 -55.00 -29.26
CA VAL A 19 50.77 -55.81 -30.51
C VAL A 19 49.48 -56.59 -30.90
N PHE A 20 49.02 -56.33 -32.13
CA PHE A 20 48.18 -57.14 -33.05
C PHE A 20 46.83 -57.77 -32.64
N CYS A 21 45.78 -57.12 -33.16
CA CYS A 21 44.90 -57.65 -34.22
C CYS A 21 43.97 -58.85 -33.90
N ALA A 22 42.72 -58.53 -33.57
CA ALA A 22 41.54 -59.29 -33.99
C ALA A 22 40.49 -58.30 -34.55
N THR A 23 39.64 -58.75 -35.48
CA THR A 23 38.73 -57.87 -36.22
C THR A 23 37.55 -57.37 -35.38
N PHE A 24 37.42 -56.06 -35.21
CA PHE A 24 36.14 -55.43 -34.86
C PHE A 24 35.45 -54.89 -36.11
N VAL A 25 34.15 -55.18 -36.21
CA VAL A 25 33.24 -54.60 -37.20
C VAL A 25 33.23 -53.08 -37.03
N LYS A 26 33.25 -52.32 -38.14
CA LYS A 26 32.90 -50.89 -38.08
C LYS A 26 31.46 -50.77 -37.60
N ALA A 27 31.27 -50.35 -36.35
CA ALA A 27 29.99 -49.83 -35.92
C ALA A 27 29.61 -48.65 -36.83
N ALA A 28 28.34 -48.54 -37.20
CA ALA A 28 27.81 -47.28 -37.70
C ALA A 28 27.82 -46.27 -36.55
N ASP A 29 28.19 -45.02 -36.81
CA ASP A 29 28.31 -43.99 -35.79
C ASP A 29 26.97 -43.78 -35.06
N ILE A 30 26.90 -44.19 -33.79
CA ILE A 30 25.72 -44.00 -32.95
C ILE A 30 25.69 -42.54 -32.49
N CYS A 31 25.13 -41.70 -33.34
CA CYS A 31 24.85 -40.30 -33.01
C CYS A 31 23.66 -40.22 -32.05
N ASP A 32 23.94 -39.92 -30.78
CA ASP A 32 22.93 -39.64 -29.76
C ASP A 32 22.18 -38.33 -30.06
N ASP A 33 20.92 -38.26 -29.63
CA ASP A 33 20.06 -37.09 -29.85
C ASP A 33 20.64 -35.82 -29.23
N ALA A 34 20.74 -34.76 -30.03
CA ALA A 34 20.99 -33.42 -29.56
C ALA A 34 19.77 -32.89 -28.80
N THR A 35 20.01 -32.05 -27.79
CA THR A 35 18.96 -31.38 -27.00
C THR A 35 19.02 -29.87 -27.24
N VAL A 36 17.90 -29.26 -27.63
CA VAL A 36 17.75 -27.80 -27.74
C VAL A 36 16.72 -27.33 -26.74
N LYS A 37 17.11 -26.38 -25.87
CA LYS A 37 16.18 -25.64 -25.02
C LYS A 37 15.95 -24.25 -25.64
N LEU A 38 14.72 -23.97 -26.06
CA LEU A 38 14.34 -22.71 -26.70
C LEU A 38 13.52 -21.85 -25.75
N ILE A 39 13.94 -20.60 -25.56
CA ILE A 39 13.29 -19.59 -24.71
C ILE A 39 12.93 -18.39 -25.59
N ILE A 40 11.70 -17.89 -25.52
CA ILE A 40 11.27 -16.72 -26.30
C ILE A 40 10.86 -15.59 -25.35
N ARG A 41 11.34 -14.37 -25.60
CA ARG A 41 11.16 -13.21 -24.74
C ARG A 41 10.75 -11.95 -25.51
N ASN A 42 10.17 -10.98 -24.81
CA ASN A 42 10.00 -9.61 -25.31
C ASN A 42 11.23 -8.74 -25.00
N SER A 43 11.22 -7.48 -25.44
CA SER A 43 12.24 -6.46 -25.12
C SER A 43 12.54 -6.33 -23.62
N ASP A 44 11.52 -6.41 -22.75
CA ASP A 44 11.66 -6.37 -21.29
C ASP A 44 12.29 -7.64 -20.68
N LYS A 45 12.65 -8.62 -21.52
CA LYS A 45 13.17 -9.94 -21.13
C LYS A 45 12.13 -10.82 -20.40
N LYS A 46 10.84 -10.46 -20.41
CA LYS A 46 9.73 -11.34 -19.95
C LYS A 46 9.53 -12.46 -20.97
N PHE A 47 9.17 -13.67 -20.54
CA PHE A 47 8.93 -14.78 -21.47
C PHE A 47 7.57 -14.61 -22.18
N ILE A 48 7.48 -15.07 -23.43
CA ILE A 48 6.21 -15.06 -24.19
C ILE A 48 5.71 -16.51 -24.31
N PRO A 49 4.60 -16.87 -23.64
CA PRO A 49 4.09 -18.24 -23.61
C PRO A 49 3.38 -18.63 -24.91
N ASN A 50 3.12 -19.94 -25.09
CA ASN A 50 2.26 -20.49 -26.14
C ASN A 50 2.69 -20.23 -27.61
N ILE A 51 3.91 -19.77 -27.88
CA ILE A 51 4.38 -19.60 -29.26
C ILE A 51 4.70 -20.96 -29.89
N SER A 52 4.37 -21.14 -31.18
CA SER A 52 4.72 -22.35 -31.95
C SER A 52 6.05 -22.17 -32.68
N PHE A 53 6.83 -23.25 -32.82
CA PHE A 53 8.12 -23.18 -33.53
C PHE A 53 8.45 -24.45 -34.32
N GLU A 54 9.32 -24.27 -35.31
CA GLU A 54 9.93 -25.31 -36.13
C GLU A 54 11.44 -25.11 -36.16
N ILE A 55 12.18 -26.23 -36.20
CA ILE A 55 13.63 -26.24 -36.44
C ILE A 55 13.86 -26.88 -37.81
N TYR A 56 14.62 -26.20 -38.65
CA TYR A 56 15.02 -26.62 -39.99
C TYR A 56 16.54 -26.76 -40.06
N GLU A 57 17.06 -27.62 -40.92
CA GLU A 57 18.47 -27.54 -41.33
C GLU A 57 18.77 -26.17 -41.94
N GLN A 58 19.94 -25.61 -41.70
CA GLN A 58 20.39 -24.38 -42.36
C GLN A 58 21.35 -24.71 -43.51
N ILE A 59 20.86 -24.54 -44.73
CA ILE A 59 21.66 -24.56 -45.96
C ILE A 59 22.10 -23.14 -46.34
N LYS A 60 22.78 -23.02 -47.47
CA LYS A 60 23.07 -21.73 -48.12
C LYS A 60 22.41 -21.66 -49.50
N ASP A 61 22.07 -20.46 -49.93
CA ASP A 61 21.71 -20.18 -51.33
C ASP A 61 22.97 -20.04 -52.21
N ALA A 62 22.78 -19.72 -53.50
CA ALA A 62 23.86 -19.57 -54.48
C ALA A 62 24.78 -18.37 -54.19
N ASP A 63 24.28 -17.34 -53.50
CA ASP A 63 25.03 -16.15 -53.11
C ASP A 63 25.69 -16.30 -51.71
N GLY A 64 25.42 -17.43 -51.03
CA GLY A 64 26.00 -17.80 -49.75
C GLY A 64 25.21 -17.37 -48.51
N ASN A 65 24.02 -16.77 -48.67
CA ASN A 65 23.15 -16.38 -47.55
C ASN A 65 22.53 -17.62 -46.86
N PRO A 66 22.18 -17.54 -45.56
CA PRO A 66 21.41 -18.57 -44.89
C PRO A 66 20.05 -18.84 -45.56
N LYS A 67 19.66 -20.12 -45.66
CA LYS A 67 18.33 -20.55 -46.09
C LYS A 67 17.93 -21.83 -45.35
N TYR A 68 16.64 -22.05 -45.15
CA TYR A 68 16.12 -23.28 -44.55
C TYR A 68 16.15 -24.47 -45.54
N GLY A 69 16.49 -25.64 -45.01
CA GLY A 69 16.52 -26.93 -45.71
C GLY A 69 15.38 -27.83 -45.26
N GLY A 70 15.68 -29.08 -44.89
CA GLY A 70 14.68 -30.01 -44.36
C GLY A 70 14.14 -29.58 -42.99
N LYS A 71 12.85 -29.78 -42.73
CA LYS A 71 12.28 -29.65 -41.38
C LYS A 71 12.77 -30.81 -40.51
N ILE A 72 13.38 -30.49 -39.38
CA ILE A 72 13.92 -31.47 -38.41
C ILE A 72 12.90 -31.78 -37.32
N THR A 73 12.31 -30.75 -36.69
CA THR A 73 11.33 -30.93 -35.61
C THR A 73 10.43 -29.71 -35.44
N SER A 74 9.43 -29.79 -34.56
CA SER A 74 8.53 -28.70 -34.19
C SER A 74 7.98 -28.87 -32.77
N GLY A 75 7.67 -27.75 -32.12
CA GLY A 75 7.12 -27.74 -30.77
C GLY A 75 6.34 -26.48 -30.45
N LYS A 76 6.01 -26.31 -29.16
CA LYS A 76 5.31 -25.14 -28.62
C LYS A 76 5.95 -24.73 -27.29
N ILE A 77 6.13 -23.42 -27.06
CA ILE A 77 6.69 -22.88 -25.82
C ILE A 77 5.69 -23.11 -24.68
N SER A 78 6.16 -23.70 -23.58
CA SER A 78 5.31 -24.00 -22.42
C SER A 78 4.77 -22.72 -21.79
N SER A 79 3.45 -22.68 -21.58
CA SER A 79 2.77 -21.60 -20.84
C SER A 79 3.15 -21.54 -19.37
N VAL A 80 3.66 -22.64 -18.79
CA VAL A 80 4.04 -22.75 -17.37
C VAL A 80 5.54 -22.55 -17.17
N LEU A 81 6.37 -23.07 -18.08
CA LEU A 81 7.83 -23.04 -17.93
C LEU A 81 8.51 -21.87 -18.68
N GLY A 82 7.83 -21.24 -19.64
CA GLY A 82 8.38 -20.15 -20.46
C GLY A 82 9.44 -20.59 -21.48
N TYR A 83 9.65 -21.89 -21.65
CA TYR A 83 10.56 -22.48 -22.62
C TYR A 83 10.00 -23.79 -23.19
N ALA A 84 10.66 -24.32 -24.22
CA ALA A 84 10.49 -25.69 -24.70
C ALA A 84 11.83 -26.43 -24.67
N ILE A 85 11.80 -27.76 -24.54
CA ILE A 85 12.94 -28.64 -24.77
C ILE A 85 12.54 -29.62 -25.87
N VAL A 86 13.35 -29.71 -26.93
CA VAL A 86 13.20 -30.69 -28.00
C VAL A 86 14.47 -31.51 -28.15
N LYS A 87 14.30 -32.74 -28.63
CA LYS A 87 15.39 -33.65 -28.98
C LYS A 87 15.26 -34.10 -30.43
N PHE A 88 16.37 -34.22 -31.12
CA PHE A 88 16.45 -34.71 -32.50
C PHE A 88 17.86 -35.24 -32.80
N LYS A 89 17.99 -36.07 -33.83
CA LYS A 89 19.30 -36.52 -34.31
C LYS A 89 19.94 -35.42 -35.16
N PRO A 90 21.09 -34.85 -34.75
CA PRO A 90 21.71 -33.76 -35.47
C PRO A 90 22.36 -34.24 -36.77
N THR A 91 22.19 -33.47 -37.84
CA THR A 91 22.98 -33.57 -39.07
C THR A 91 24.20 -32.64 -39.01
N ILE A 92 25.09 -32.72 -40.00
CA ILE A 92 26.33 -31.92 -40.03
C ILE A 92 25.99 -30.51 -40.57
N GLY A 93 25.66 -29.59 -39.67
CA GLY A 93 25.35 -28.21 -40.03
C GLY A 93 24.91 -27.33 -38.86
N LYS A 94 24.42 -26.13 -39.19
CA LYS A 94 23.62 -25.28 -38.29
C LYS A 94 22.14 -25.52 -38.54
N TYR A 95 21.29 -24.97 -37.68
CA TYR A 95 19.84 -25.02 -37.84
C TYR A 95 19.22 -23.63 -37.77
N ALA A 96 18.13 -23.46 -38.52
CA ALA A 96 17.29 -22.27 -38.53
C ALA A 96 16.03 -22.52 -37.69
N ILE A 97 15.49 -21.48 -37.08
CA ILE A 97 14.24 -21.55 -36.30
C ILE A 97 13.18 -20.70 -36.99
N LYS A 98 12.01 -21.29 -37.26
CA LYS A 98 10.79 -20.56 -37.64
C LYS A 98 9.88 -20.46 -36.44
N ILE A 99 9.34 -19.27 -36.15
CA ILE A 99 8.55 -18.98 -34.95
C ILE A 99 7.29 -18.22 -35.35
N TRP A 100 6.11 -18.62 -34.84
CA TRP A 100 4.83 -17.97 -35.15
C TRP A 100 3.69 -18.39 -34.18
N ASP A 101 2.57 -17.67 -34.18
CA ASP A 101 1.28 -18.23 -33.75
C ASP A 101 0.10 -17.66 -34.57
N LYS A 102 -0.64 -18.53 -35.29
CA LYS A 102 -1.64 -18.10 -36.29
C LYS A 102 -2.92 -17.49 -35.71
N ASN A 103 -3.11 -17.53 -34.39
CA ASN A 103 -4.32 -17.06 -33.71
C ASN A 103 -4.01 -16.22 -32.45
N SER A 104 -2.80 -15.65 -32.32
CA SER A 104 -2.45 -14.81 -31.16
C SER A 104 -1.50 -13.67 -31.54
N SER A 105 -0.95 -12.99 -30.53
CA SER A 105 -0.17 -11.75 -30.64
C SER A 105 1.18 -11.86 -31.36
N VAL A 106 1.45 -12.90 -32.16
CA VAL A 106 2.80 -13.22 -32.68
C VAL A 106 2.77 -13.58 -34.17
N GLY A 107 3.30 -12.68 -35.00
CA GLY A 107 3.54 -12.91 -36.43
C GLY A 107 4.64 -13.95 -36.71
N GLU A 108 5.03 -14.09 -37.98
CA GLU A 108 6.09 -15.03 -38.38
C GLU A 108 7.49 -14.41 -38.29
N PHE A 109 8.42 -15.12 -37.68
CA PHE A 109 9.85 -14.77 -37.57
C PHE A 109 10.73 -15.95 -38.03
N TRP A 110 11.88 -15.64 -38.63
CA TRP A 110 12.93 -16.60 -38.97
C TRP A 110 14.28 -16.22 -38.35
N PHE A 111 14.87 -17.15 -37.62
CA PHE A 111 16.18 -17.03 -36.97
C PHE A 111 17.18 -17.98 -37.67
N PHE A 112 18.40 -17.51 -37.87
CA PHE A 112 19.44 -18.19 -38.64
C PHE A 112 20.79 -18.04 -37.96
N ASN A 113 21.49 -19.16 -37.80
CA ASN A 113 22.80 -19.37 -37.18
C ASN A 113 22.81 -19.70 -35.68
N ASP A 114 21.68 -19.63 -35.01
CA ASP A 114 21.57 -19.56 -33.55
C ASP A 114 21.64 -20.94 -32.87
N ILE A 115 21.26 -22.00 -33.59
CA ILE A 115 21.48 -23.39 -33.16
C ILE A 115 22.70 -23.96 -33.88
N ASN A 116 23.71 -24.33 -33.08
CA ASN A 116 24.88 -25.09 -33.50
C ASN A 116 25.13 -26.22 -32.49
N VAL A 117 24.73 -27.45 -32.82
CA VAL A 117 24.78 -28.60 -31.89
C VAL A 117 25.05 -29.91 -32.65
N GLY A 118 25.96 -30.73 -32.11
CA GLY A 118 26.33 -32.04 -32.65
C GLY A 118 25.81 -33.21 -31.78
N CYS A 119 26.18 -34.44 -32.15
CA CYS A 119 25.71 -35.67 -31.49
C CYS A 119 25.88 -35.63 -29.95
N GLY A 120 24.80 -35.95 -29.22
CA GLY A 120 24.74 -35.91 -27.76
C GLY A 120 24.89 -34.52 -27.12
N GLY A 121 25.02 -33.45 -27.92
CA GLY A 121 25.19 -32.08 -27.45
C GLY A 121 23.91 -31.46 -26.87
N SER A 122 24.07 -30.42 -26.07
CA SER A 122 22.96 -29.61 -25.56
C SER A 122 23.24 -28.13 -25.76
N VAL A 123 22.23 -27.37 -26.21
CA VAL A 123 22.32 -25.92 -26.39
C VAL A 123 21.05 -25.23 -25.86
N GLU A 124 21.21 -24.06 -25.27
CA GLU A 124 20.12 -23.16 -24.87
C GLU A 124 20.14 -21.93 -25.78
N VAL A 125 19.00 -21.61 -26.38
CA VAL A 125 18.81 -20.47 -27.28
C VAL A 125 17.72 -19.58 -26.70
N THR A 126 17.98 -18.27 -26.64
CA THR A 126 17.02 -17.27 -26.16
C THR A 126 16.82 -16.20 -27.23
N GLU A 127 15.66 -16.23 -27.88
CA GLU A 127 15.29 -15.21 -28.86
C GLU A 127 14.44 -14.09 -28.24
N TYR A 128 14.62 -12.90 -28.79
CA TYR A 128 13.92 -11.69 -28.39
C TYR A 128 13.08 -11.20 -29.57
N LEU A 129 11.76 -11.18 -29.39
CA LEU A 129 10.84 -10.71 -30.44
C LEU A 129 10.69 -9.19 -30.36
N SER A 130 10.86 -8.53 -31.51
CA SER A 130 10.38 -7.18 -31.76
C SER A 130 8.85 -7.12 -31.79
N GLY A 131 8.27 -5.93 -31.63
CA GLY A 131 6.81 -5.78 -31.69
C GLY A 131 6.31 -4.34 -31.69
N ILE A 132 4.99 -4.20 -31.79
CA ILE A 132 4.26 -2.94 -31.67
C ILE A 132 3.43 -3.00 -30.39
N HIS A 133 3.65 -2.10 -29.43
CA HIS A 133 2.67 -1.86 -28.36
C HIS A 133 1.62 -0.87 -28.89
N LEU A 134 0.41 -1.38 -29.13
CA LEU A 134 -0.67 -0.64 -29.75
C LEU A 134 -1.71 -0.20 -28.71
N ILE A 135 -1.98 1.09 -28.67
CA ILE A 135 -3.01 1.71 -27.84
C ILE A 135 -4.05 2.34 -28.77
N LEU A 136 -5.30 1.85 -28.74
CA LEU A 136 -6.38 2.39 -29.57
C LEU A 136 -7.32 3.27 -28.74
N ARG A 137 -7.60 4.48 -29.23
CA ARG A 137 -8.48 5.46 -28.57
C ARG A 137 -9.54 6.01 -29.50
N ASP A 138 -10.67 6.45 -28.97
CA ASP A 138 -11.51 7.44 -29.65
C ASP A 138 -10.99 8.86 -29.45
N ALA A 139 -11.58 9.82 -30.18
CA ALA A 139 -11.21 11.22 -30.09
C ALA A 139 -11.52 11.88 -28.72
N GLU A 140 -12.28 11.22 -27.83
CA GLU A 140 -12.41 11.58 -26.40
C GLU A 140 -11.30 10.95 -25.53
N SER A 141 -10.31 10.32 -26.14
CA SER A 141 -9.21 9.58 -25.52
C SER A 141 -9.61 8.31 -24.75
N ASN A 142 -10.86 7.84 -24.82
CA ASN A 142 -11.26 6.59 -24.19
C ASN A 142 -10.67 5.39 -24.94
N LEU A 143 -10.29 4.35 -24.20
CA LEU A 143 -9.63 3.17 -24.75
C LEU A 143 -10.61 2.23 -25.47
N ARG A 144 -10.34 1.90 -26.74
CA ARG A 144 -11.11 0.97 -27.56
C ARG A 144 -10.75 -0.49 -27.21
N LYS A 145 -11.43 -1.04 -26.21
CA LYS A 145 -11.30 -2.44 -25.73
C LYS A 145 -11.87 -3.46 -26.72
N ASN A 146 -11.29 -4.66 -26.77
CA ASN A 146 -11.76 -5.79 -27.61
C ASN A 146 -12.01 -5.40 -29.09
N LYS A 147 -11.18 -4.50 -29.63
CA LYS A 147 -11.31 -3.92 -30.97
C LYS A 147 -10.44 -4.71 -31.95
N GLU A 148 -11.07 -5.30 -32.96
CA GLU A 148 -10.32 -6.00 -34.03
C GLU A 148 -9.56 -5.00 -34.91
N PHE A 149 -8.32 -5.34 -35.23
CA PHE A 149 -7.51 -4.69 -36.25
C PHE A 149 -6.66 -5.73 -37.00
N SER A 150 -6.08 -5.31 -38.12
CA SER A 150 -5.20 -6.11 -38.97
C SER A 150 -3.86 -5.41 -39.12
N LEU A 151 -2.76 -6.17 -39.14
CA LEU A 151 -1.44 -5.67 -39.56
C LEU A 151 -1.06 -6.31 -40.90
N TYR A 152 -0.48 -5.50 -41.79
CA TYR A 152 0.07 -5.94 -43.07
C TYR A 152 1.54 -5.55 -43.14
N THR A 153 2.39 -6.33 -43.82
CA THR A 153 3.72 -5.84 -44.20
C THR A 153 3.57 -4.81 -45.30
N GLN A 154 4.21 -3.66 -45.14
CA GLN A 154 4.14 -2.59 -46.13
C GLN A 154 4.94 -2.94 -47.39
N ARG A 155 4.40 -2.55 -48.54
CA ARG A 155 5.09 -2.53 -49.83
C ARG A 155 5.05 -1.11 -50.39
N TYR A 156 5.93 -0.83 -51.33
CA TYR A 156 5.90 0.41 -52.11
C TYR A 156 5.56 0.11 -53.58
N ASP A 157 4.85 1.03 -54.24
CA ASP A 157 4.61 0.99 -55.68
C ASP A 157 5.81 1.51 -56.50
N ALA A 158 5.66 1.64 -57.81
CA ALA A 158 6.71 2.11 -58.71
C ALA A 158 7.06 3.61 -58.53
N ASP A 159 6.17 4.40 -57.93
CA ASP A 159 6.38 5.81 -57.59
C ASP A 159 6.93 5.98 -56.17
N GLY A 160 7.10 4.89 -55.41
CA GLY A 160 7.56 4.90 -54.01
C GLY A 160 6.47 5.19 -52.97
N LYS A 161 5.18 5.06 -53.31
CA LYS A 161 4.08 5.26 -52.36
C LYS A 161 3.75 3.96 -51.62
N PRO A 162 3.39 4.00 -50.32
CA PRO A 162 3.04 2.81 -49.58
C PRO A 162 1.71 2.21 -50.08
N ILE A 163 1.66 0.88 -50.22
CA ILE A 163 0.49 0.13 -50.70
C ILE A 163 0.17 -1.06 -49.79
N LYS A 164 -1.13 -1.30 -49.63
CA LYS A 164 -1.73 -2.38 -48.81
C LYS A 164 -2.41 -3.40 -49.73
N GLU A 165 -1.86 -4.62 -49.84
CA GLU A 165 -2.52 -5.71 -50.57
C GLU A 165 -2.96 -6.85 -49.64
N LYS A 166 -4.05 -7.54 -49.99
CA LYS A 166 -4.65 -8.62 -49.16
C LYS A 166 -3.73 -9.82 -48.92
N LYS A 167 -2.70 -10.01 -49.76
CA LYS A 167 -1.71 -11.09 -49.65
C LYS A 167 -0.64 -10.83 -48.57
N ASP A 168 -0.47 -9.56 -48.19
CA ASP A 168 0.57 -9.10 -47.28
C ASP A 168 0.05 -8.99 -45.82
N LEU A 169 -1.15 -9.54 -45.56
CA LEU A 169 -1.76 -9.66 -44.23
C LEU A 169 -0.89 -10.56 -43.34
N VAL A 170 -0.42 -10.01 -42.23
CA VAL A 170 0.42 -10.71 -41.25
C VAL A 170 -0.46 -11.52 -40.30
N ALA A 171 -1.41 -10.84 -39.65
CA ALA A 171 -2.43 -11.43 -38.81
C ALA A 171 -3.53 -10.42 -38.48
N LYS A 172 -4.63 -10.94 -37.91
CA LYS A 172 -5.66 -10.15 -37.21
C LYS A 172 -5.42 -10.24 -35.71
N PHE A 173 -5.66 -9.13 -35.03
CA PHE A 173 -5.46 -8.96 -33.59
C PHE A 173 -6.66 -8.28 -32.96
N ASN A 174 -6.78 -8.37 -31.64
CA ASN A 174 -7.76 -7.60 -30.87
C ASN A 174 -7.05 -6.91 -29.70
N THR A 175 -7.39 -5.65 -29.41
CA THR A 175 -7.00 -5.04 -28.13
C THR A 175 -7.59 -5.81 -26.96
N LEU A 176 -6.92 -5.84 -25.81
CA LEU A 176 -7.40 -6.55 -24.62
C LEU A 176 -8.53 -5.78 -23.91
N GLU A 177 -9.06 -6.33 -22.82
CA GLU A 177 -9.97 -5.61 -21.91
C GLU A 177 -9.30 -4.39 -21.25
N ALA A 178 -7.98 -4.30 -21.28
CA ALA A 178 -7.23 -3.09 -20.91
C ALA A 178 -7.35 -1.98 -21.97
N GLY A 179 -7.60 -2.31 -23.25
CA GLY A 179 -7.64 -1.37 -24.38
C GLY A 179 -6.34 -1.26 -25.19
N GLU A 180 -5.33 -2.01 -24.80
CA GLU A 180 -3.99 -2.09 -25.39
C GLU A 180 -3.65 -3.53 -25.80
N ILE A 181 -2.62 -3.71 -26.64
CA ILE A 181 -2.01 -5.02 -26.94
C ILE A 181 -0.59 -4.84 -27.49
N THR A 182 0.35 -5.69 -27.10
CA THR A 182 1.63 -5.83 -27.82
C THR A 182 1.52 -6.92 -28.88
N ALA A 183 1.63 -6.54 -30.16
CA ALA A 183 1.68 -7.45 -31.31
C ALA A 183 3.15 -7.64 -31.74
N TYR A 184 3.69 -8.83 -31.51
CA TYR A 184 5.07 -9.19 -31.86
C TYR A 184 5.17 -9.45 -33.36
N VAL A 185 6.04 -8.69 -34.03
CA VAL A 185 6.20 -8.67 -35.49
C VAL A 185 7.69 -8.51 -35.85
N ALA A 186 8.11 -9.16 -36.93
CA ALA A 186 9.51 -9.23 -37.35
C ALA A 186 10.00 -7.91 -37.97
N ASP A 187 11.26 -7.56 -37.73
CA ASP A 187 11.96 -6.60 -38.60
C ASP A 187 12.36 -7.27 -39.93
N SER A 188 12.86 -6.44 -40.86
CA SER A 188 13.47 -6.85 -42.13
C SER A 188 14.43 -8.05 -42.06
N SER A 189 15.21 -8.19 -40.99
CA SER A 189 16.26 -9.22 -40.85
C SER A 189 15.71 -10.61 -40.56
N HIS A 190 14.48 -10.68 -40.04
CA HIS A 190 13.80 -11.91 -39.63
C HIS A 190 12.78 -12.43 -40.66
N PHE A 191 12.80 -11.89 -41.90
CA PHE A 191 12.04 -12.38 -43.06
C PHE A 191 12.87 -13.27 -44.00
N LEU A 192 12.18 -14.17 -44.74
CA LEU A 192 12.78 -14.96 -45.83
C LEU A 192 13.08 -14.14 -47.10
N SER A 193 12.45 -12.98 -47.24
CA SER A 193 12.61 -12.04 -48.35
C SER A 193 13.24 -10.75 -47.85
N LYS A 194 14.13 -10.14 -48.64
CA LYS A 194 14.66 -8.78 -48.39
C LYS A 194 13.62 -7.68 -48.71
N GLN A 195 12.35 -7.95 -48.40
CA GLN A 195 11.17 -7.09 -48.51
C GLN A 195 10.33 -7.38 -47.26
N GLY A 196 10.18 -6.37 -46.41
CA GLY A 196 9.62 -6.47 -45.05
C GLY A 196 10.39 -5.57 -44.07
N GLY A 197 9.77 -5.19 -42.96
CA GLY A 197 10.34 -4.31 -41.93
C GLY A 197 9.38 -3.19 -41.50
N ASP A 198 8.68 -2.59 -42.47
CA ASP A 198 7.62 -1.61 -42.24
C ASP A 198 6.23 -2.25 -42.27
N TYR A 199 5.30 -1.70 -41.51
CA TYR A 199 3.96 -2.25 -41.31
C TYR A 199 2.86 -1.22 -41.55
N ILE A 200 1.68 -1.74 -41.92
CA ILE A 200 0.44 -0.98 -42.09
C ILE A 200 -0.57 -1.47 -41.05
N PHE A 201 -1.04 -0.58 -40.17
CA PHE A 201 -2.19 -0.82 -39.30
C PHE A 201 -3.49 -0.55 -40.06
N SER A 202 -4.52 -1.35 -39.81
CA SER A 202 -5.85 -1.04 -40.33
C SER A 202 -6.98 -1.62 -39.49
N ALA A 203 -8.04 -0.83 -39.28
CA ALA A 203 -9.20 -1.18 -38.47
C ALA A 203 -10.49 -0.55 -39.00
N THR A 204 -11.65 -1.16 -38.75
CA THR A 204 -12.96 -0.62 -39.16
C THR A 204 -13.59 0.25 -38.05
N GLY A 205 -14.18 1.39 -38.38
CA GLY A 205 -14.88 2.25 -37.42
C GLY A 205 -16.22 1.70 -36.91
N ILE A 206 -16.78 2.32 -35.87
CA ILE A 206 -18.09 1.95 -35.29
C ILE A 206 -19.25 2.22 -36.25
N ASN A 207 -19.13 3.21 -37.15
CA ASN A 207 -20.11 3.47 -38.20
C ASN A 207 -19.82 2.72 -39.51
N GLY A 208 -18.65 2.09 -39.62
CA GLY A 208 -18.05 1.64 -40.88
C GLY A 208 -16.75 2.40 -41.15
N GLY A 209 -16.29 2.37 -42.41
CA GLY A 209 -15.05 3.02 -42.84
C GLY A 209 -13.80 2.23 -42.43
N GLU A 210 -12.78 2.21 -43.29
CA GLU A 210 -11.51 1.53 -43.00
C GLU A 210 -10.44 2.57 -42.71
N PHE A 211 -10.03 2.66 -41.45
CA PHE A 211 -8.89 3.46 -41.01
C PHE A 211 -7.60 2.71 -41.38
N ILE A 212 -6.59 3.45 -41.85
CA ILE A 212 -5.31 2.89 -42.30
C ILE A 212 -4.19 3.83 -41.84
N TYR A 213 -3.16 3.28 -41.20
CA TYR A 213 -1.95 4.02 -40.81
C TYR A 213 -0.72 3.30 -41.34
N TYR A 214 0.13 4.03 -42.05
CA TYR A 214 1.26 3.53 -42.84
C TYR A 214 2.61 3.74 -42.11
N ASP A 215 3.70 3.25 -42.72
CA ASP A 215 5.09 3.54 -42.32
C ASP A 215 5.44 3.18 -40.86
N ILE A 216 4.79 2.17 -40.28
CA ILE A 216 5.11 1.68 -38.92
C ILE A 216 6.45 0.93 -38.96
N ASN A 217 7.52 1.64 -38.65
CA ASN A 217 8.90 1.14 -38.63
C ASN A 217 9.12 0.19 -37.44
N ILE A 218 9.69 -1.00 -37.70
CA ILE A 218 10.08 -1.98 -36.68
C ILE A 218 11.60 -2.13 -36.65
N LYS A 219 12.16 -2.23 -35.44
CA LYS A 219 13.56 -2.57 -35.21
C LYS A 219 13.66 -3.90 -34.49
N ASP A 220 14.70 -4.67 -34.82
CA ASP A 220 15.03 -5.92 -34.15
C ASP A 220 15.15 -5.75 -32.62
N LYS A 221 14.51 -6.67 -31.86
CA LYS A 221 14.49 -6.76 -30.38
C LYS A 221 13.93 -5.55 -29.60
N GLU A 222 13.48 -4.49 -30.27
CA GLU A 222 12.78 -3.34 -29.66
C GLU A 222 11.25 -3.48 -29.76
N THR A 223 10.51 -2.77 -28.90
CA THR A 223 9.05 -2.59 -29.01
C THR A 223 8.74 -1.15 -29.43
N THR A 224 8.08 -0.97 -30.57
CA THR A 224 7.61 0.33 -31.08
C THR A 224 6.29 0.69 -30.39
N GLU A 225 6.23 1.84 -29.73
CA GLU A 225 4.98 2.39 -29.16
C GLU A 225 4.15 3.07 -30.26
N LEU A 226 2.86 2.71 -30.38
CA LEU A 226 1.93 3.31 -31.33
C LEU A 226 0.57 3.56 -30.67
N THR A 227 0.22 4.82 -30.45
CA THR A 227 -1.16 5.23 -30.13
C THR A 227 -1.84 5.68 -31.41
N TYR A 228 -3.01 5.13 -31.73
CA TYR A 228 -3.86 5.59 -32.84
C TYR A 228 -5.23 6.03 -32.30
N VAL A 229 -5.71 7.17 -32.81
CA VAL A 229 -6.99 7.78 -32.45
C VAL A 229 -7.97 7.63 -33.60
N PHE A 230 -9.16 7.09 -33.36
CA PHE A 230 -10.21 7.09 -34.37
C PHE A 230 -10.83 8.49 -34.48
N SER A 231 -10.76 9.08 -35.68
CA SER A 231 -11.38 10.38 -35.99
C SER A 231 -12.89 10.35 -35.84
N ASP A 232 -13.48 11.46 -35.37
CA ASP A 232 -14.92 11.67 -35.42
C ASP A 232 -15.32 13.13 -35.73
N ILE A 233 -16.55 13.29 -36.25
CA ILE A 233 -17.26 14.57 -36.20
C ILE A 233 -18.28 14.53 -35.07
N LEU A 234 -18.19 15.47 -34.13
CA LEU A 234 -19.26 15.79 -33.19
C LEU A 234 -20.17 16.86 -33.81
N PHE A 235 -21.29 16.43 -34.36
CA PHE A 235 -22.33 17.34 -34.83
C PHE A 235 -23.15 17.86 -33.64
N THR A 236 -23.51 19.14 -33.65
CA THR A 236 -24.54 19.72 -32.77
C THR A 236 -25.60 20.42 -33.62
N VAL A 237 -26.84 19.93 -33.60
CA VAL A 237 -27.93 20.43 -34.45
C VAL A 237 -28.77 21.46 -33.71
N LYS A 238 -28.93 22.66 -34.30
CA LYS A 238 -29.65 23.79 -33.70
C LYS A 238 -30.58 24.48 -34.69
N ASP A 239 -31.64 25.10 -34.20
CA ASP A 239 -32.55 25.93 -35.01
C ASP A 239 -32.05 27.37 -35.18
N SER A 240 -32.84 28.22 -35.86
CA SER A 240 -32.57 29.65 -36.07
C SER A 240 -32.51 30.48 -34.78
N LYS A 241 -33.00 29.97 -33.65
CA LYS A 241 -32.89 30.58 -32.31
C LYS A 241 -31.73 30.01 -31.49
N ASN A 242 -30.91 29.14 -32.08
CA ASN A 242 -29.85 28.34 -31.43
C ASN A 242 -30.38 27.30 -30.42
N ILE A 243 -31.67 26.95 -30.48
CA ILE A 243 -32.26 25.90 -29.66
C ILE A 243 -31.79 24.55 -30.22
N ALA A 244 -31.17 23.74 -29.36
CA ALA A 244 -30.70 22.43 -29.76
C ALA A 244 -31.86 21.45 -29.99
N PHE A 245 -31.81 20.75 -31.13
CA PHE A 245 -32.82 19.79 -31.56
C PHE A 245 -33.04 18.66 -30.52
N PRO A 246 -34.22 18.02 -30.51
CA PRO A 246 -34.51 16.93 -29.60
C PRO A 246 -33.71 15.67 -29.94
N SER A 247 -33.60 14.75 -28.98
CA SER A 247 -33.03 13.42 -29.18
C SER A 247 -33.79 12.61 -30.22
N ASN A 248 -33.09 11.74 -30.93
CA ASN A 248 -33.59 10.92 -32.04
C ASN A 248 -33.97 11.72 -33.31
N THR A 249 -33.45 12.95 -33.47
CA THR A 249 -33.47 13.65 -34.76
C THR A 249 -32.51 12.94 -35.71
N LYS A 250 -33.01 12.55 -36.90
CA LYS A 250 -32.21 11.89 -37.93
C LYS A 250 -31.29 12.87 -38.66
N ILE A 251 -30.02 12.54 -38.75
CA ILE A 251 -29.03 13.16 -39.63
C ILE A 251 -28.60 12.09 -40.65
N GLU A 252 -28.69 12.39 -41.94
CA GLU A 252 -28.23 11.48 -42.99
C GLU A 252 -26.87 11.95 -43.50
N ILE A 253 -25.83 11.11 -43.36
CA ILE A 253 -24.44 11.40 -43.74
C ILE A 253 -24.06 10.72 -45.05
N TYR A 254 -23.39 11.47 -45.91
CA TYR A 254 -22.95 11.12 -47.24
C TYR A 254 -21.48 11.52 -47.41
N LYS A 255 -20.80 10.91 -48.37
CA LYS A 255 -19.53 11.45 -48.88
C LYS A 255 -19.80 12.74 -49.66
N GLN A 256 -18.93 13.75 -49.51
CA GLN A 256 -18.92 14.89 -50.43
C GLN A 256 -18.08 14.53 -51.66
N ASP A 257 -18.72 14.51 -52.83
CA ASP A 257 -18.05 14.38 -54.12
C ASP A 257 -18.17 15.69 -54.91
N LEU A 258 -17.31 15.85 -55.93
CA LEU A 258 -17.37 16.97 -56.87
C LEU A 258 -17.79 16.46 -58.25
N ASP A 259 -18.64 17.22 -58.94
CA ASP A 259 -19.00 16.94 -60.32
C ASP A 259 -17.91 17.39 -61.32
N TYR A 260 -18.14 17.21 -62.62
CA TYR A 260 -17.17 17.59 -63.66
C TYR A 260 -16.90 19.10 -63.76
N ASN A 261 -17.79 19.94 -63.20
CA ASN A 261 -17.65 21.40 -63.14
C ASN A 261 -16.96 21.86 -61.84
N GLY A 262 -16.83 20.98 -60.85
CA GLY A 262 -16.35 21.28 -59.50
C GLY A 262 -17.46 21.63 -58.51
N ASP A 263 -18.74 21.44 -58.87
CA ASP A 263 -19.88 21.66 -57.98
C ASP A 263 -20.03 20.49 -56.98
N LYS A 264 -20.42 20.82 -55.75
CA LYS A 264 -20.52 19.86 -54.64
C LYS A 264 -21.79 19.03 -54.76
N ILE A 265 -21.64 17.71 -54.73
CA ILE A 265 -22.73 16.74 -54.88
C ILE A 265 -22.70 15.69 -53.77
N PHE A 266 -23.88 15.12 -53.48
CA PHE A 266 -23.98 13.97 -52.60
C PHE A 266 -23.42 12.75 -53.32
N GLY A 267 -22.30 12.21 -52.82
CA GLY A 267 -21.77 10.90 -53.19
C GLY A 267 -22.53 9.77 -52.50
N ASP A 268 -21.84 8.68 -52.21
CA ASP A 268 -22.41 7.52 -51.51
C ASP A 268 -23.01 7.90 -50.14
N HIS A 269 -24.19 7.35 -49.84
CA HIS A 269 -24.77 7.38 -48.49
C HIS A 269 -23.95 6.48 -47.57
N ILE A 270 -23.49 7.02 -46.44
CA ILE A 270 -22.62 6.31 -45.51
C ILE A 270 -23.44 5.81 -44.32
N LYS A 271 -24.20 6.71 -43.68
CA LYS A 271 -24.84 6.41 -42.40
C LYS A 271 -26.02 7.32 -42.09
N ASP A 272 -27.04 6.74 -41.48
CA ASP A 272 -28.04 7.48 -40.72
C ASP A 272 -27.63 7.49 -39.25
N ILE A 273 -27.40 8.67 -38.68
CA ILE A 273 -27.08 8.89 -37.27
C ILE A 273 -28.19 9.70 -36.58
N TYR A 274 -28.20 9.70 -35.24
CA TYR A 274 -29.31 10.22 -34.45
C TYR A 274 -28.79 11.05 -33.28
N THR A 275 -29.48 12.16 -32.96
CA THR A 275 -29.08 13.08 -31.88
C THR A 275 -29.37 12.55 -30.48
N ASP A 276 -28.58 12.98 -29.49
CA ASP A 276 -28.86 12.90 -28.06
C ASP A 276 -29.81 14.02 -27.59
N ASP A 277 -30.09 14.14 -26.28
CA ASP A 277 -30.95 15.19 -25.74
C ASP A 277 -30.31 16.59 -25.67
N LYS A 278 -29.02 16.70 -25.98
CA LYS A 278 -28.31 17.96 -26.22
C LYS A 278 -28.34 18.36 -27.69
N GLY A 279 -28.98 17.58 -28.56
CA GLY A 279 -29.03 17.79 -30.01
C GLY A 279 -27.74 17.38 -30.72
N ALA A 280 -26.87 16.61 -30.07
CA ALA A 280 -25.55 16.25 -30.56
C ALA A 280 -25.47 14.80 -31.07
N SER A 281 -24.61 14.51 -32.05
CA SER A 281 -24.41 13.16 -32.60
C SER A 281 -22.97 12.97 -33.07
N VAL A 282 -22.42 11.76 -32.92
CA VAL A 282 -21.01 11.45 -33.24
C VAL A 282 -20.91 10.57 -34.48
N PHE A 283 -20.10 11.00 -35.44
CA PHE A 283 -19.79 10.30 -36.68
C PHE A 283 -18.30 9.95 -36.74
N GLU A 284 -17.92 8.80 -36.17
CA GLU A 284 -16.59 8.18 -36.37
C GLU A 284 -16.50 7.60 -37.79
N TYR A 285 -15.56 8.08 -38.60
CA TYR A 285 -15.22 7.60 -39.95
C TYR A 285 -13.80 8.12 -40.34
N PRO A 286 -13.09 7.54 -41.33
CA PRO A 286 -11.79 8.07 -41.76
C PRO A 286 -11.82 9.52 -42.27
N GLU A 287 -10.64 10.14 -42.39
CA GLU A 287 -10.49 11.52 -42.86
C GLU A 287 -11.15 11.82 -44.21
N GLY A 288 -11.48 13.10 -44.44
CA GLY A 288 -12.01 13.61 -45.70
C GLY A 288 -13.23 14.53 -45.54
N ALA A 289 -13.78 14.93 -46.69
CA ALA A 289 -14.93 15.84 -46.78
C ALA A 289 -16.26 15.07 -46.83
N TYR A 290 -17.18 15.43 -45.94
CA TYR A 290 -18.51 14.84 -45.85
C TYR A 290 -19.62 15.87 -46.11
N ALA A 291 -20.81 15.35 -46.41
CA ALA A 291 -22.02 16.13 -46.59
C ALA A 291 -23.16 15.52 -45.77
N ALA A 292 -24.05 16.34 -45.23
CA ALA A 292 -25.16 15.90 -44.41
C ALA A 292 -26.48 16.52 -44.86
N LYS A 293 -27.59 15.82 -44.62
CA LYS A 293 -28.92 16.45 -44.67
C LYS A 293 -29.76 16.13 -43.44
N ILE A 294 -30.49 17.14 -42.97
CA ILE A 294 -31.33 17.10 -41.77
C ILE A 294 -32.71 17.63 -42.13
N LYS A 295 -33.77 17.06 -41.55
CA LYS A 295 -35.12 17.60 -41.64
C LYS A 295 -35.32 18.66 -40.55
N GLY A 296 -35.44 19.92 -40.95
CA GLY A 296 -35.59 21.06 -40.03
C GLY A 296 -36.96 21.12 -39.34
N GLY A 297 -37.13 22.07 -38.42
CA GLY A 297 -38.39 22.29 -37.69
C GLY A 297 -39.59 22.61 -38.61
N ASP A 298 -39.32 23.22 -39.77
CA ASP A 298 -40.30 23.49 -40.84
C ASP A 298 -40.66 22.26 -41.69
N GLY A 299 -40.12 21.08 -41.35
CA GLY A 299 -40.34 19.83 -42.04
C GLY A 299 -39.60 19.68 -43.38
N LYS A 300 -38.76 20.62 -43.79
CA LYS A 300 -37.99 20.55 -45.04
C LYS A 300 -36.59 19.98 -44.80
N TYR A 301 -35.99 19.37 -45.83
CA TYR A 301 -34.58 19.01 -45.78
C TYR A 301 -33.70 20.25 -45.98
N GLN A 302 -32.67 20.35 -45.14
CA GLN A 302 -31.60 21.33 -45.23
C GLN A 302 -30.28 20.58 -45.39
N TYR A 303 -29.37 21.13 -46.20
CA TYR A 303 -28.19 20.44 -46.72
C TYR A 303 -26.94 21.16 -46.24
N PHE A 304 -25.96 20.39 -45.76
CA PHE A 304 -24.70 20.87 -45.22
C PHE A 304 -23.55 20.23 -45.97
N TRP A 305 -22.54 21.04 -46.28
CA TRP A 305 -21.38 20.73 -47.11
C TRP A 305 -20.10 21.10 -46.35
N ASP A 306 -18.95 20.66 -46.85
CA ASP A 306 -17.63 20.94 -46.27
C ASP A 306 -17.51 20.48 -44.80
N LEU A 307 -18.11 19.32 -44.50
CA LEU A 307 -18.03 18.68 -43.19
C LEU A 307 -16.71 17.90 -43.12
N GLU A 308 -15.62 18.65 -43.07
CA GLU A 308 -14.27 18.11 -43.03
C GLU A 308 -14.03 17.31 -41.75
N MET A 309 -13.33 16.18 -41.86
CA MET A 309 -12.83 15.37 -40.76
C MET A 309 -11.33 15.14 -40.93
N ASN A 310 -10.54 15.51 -39.92
CA ASN A 310 -9.09 15.32 -39.91
C ASN A 310 -8.71 13.91 -39.41
N ASP A 311 -7.59 13.34 -39.85
CA ASP A 311 -7.06 12.12 -39.25
C ASP A 311 -6.71 12.33 -37.75
N GLN A 312 -6.97 11.30 -36.94
CA GLN A 312 -6.66 11.22 -35.51
C GLN A 312 -7.19 12.35 -34.61
N ALA A 313 -8.30 13.02 -34.99
CA ALA A 313 -8.88 14.13 -34.23
C ALA A 313 -10.42 14.12 -34.18
N ARG A 314 -10.98 14.89 -33.22
CA ARG A 314 -12.39 15.30 -33.22
C ARG A 314 -12.56 16.61 -33.95
N ASN A 315 -13.52 16.67 -34.87
CA ASN A 315 -14.00 17.90 -35.48
C ASN A 315 -15.37 18.24 -34.88
N GLU A 316 -15.56 19.44 -34.32
CA GLU A 316 -16.86 19.88 -33.79
C GLU A 316 -17.58 20.78 -34.80
N ILE A 317 -18.81 20.42 -35.20
CA ILE A 317 -19.56 21.15 -36.24
C ILE A 317 -20.99 21.46 -35.78
N GLU A 318 -21.34 22.76 -35.77
CA GLU A 318 -22.67 23.26 -35.44
C GLU A 318 -23.55 23.38 -36.69
N LEU A 319 -24.54 22.49 -36.82
CA LEU A 319 -25.47 22.43 -37.96
C LEU A 319 -26.72 23.26 -37.65
N LYS A 320 -26.81 24.47 -38.20
CA LYS A 320 -27.96 25.38 -38.01
C LYS A 320 -29.01 25.19 -39.10
N THR A 321 -30.26 24.93 -38.70
CA THR A 321 -31.40 24.92 -39.62
C THR A 321 -32.09 26.29 -39.65
N GLY A 322 -32.31 26.86 -40.83
CA GLY A 322 -32.92 28.18 -41.04
C GLY A 322 -34.43 28.27 -40.80
N GLY A 323 -35.00 27.37 -39.99
CA GLY A 323 -36.39 27.39 -39.56
C GLY A 323 -36.47 27.01 -38.08
N ASP A 324 -37.32 27.73 -37.34
CA ASP A 324 -37.47 27.55 -35.90
C ASP A 324 -38.03 26.16 -35.57
N TYR A 325 -37.57 25.56 -34.47
CA TYR A 325 -38.20 24.36 -33.93
C TYR A 325 -39.37 24.78 -33.02
N GLU A 326 -40.58 24.85 -33.58
CA GLU A 326 -41.79 25.10 -32.80
C GLU A 326 -42.11 23.90 -31.89
N THR A 327 -41.58 23.93 -30.67
CA THR A 327 -42.15 23.18 -29.56
C THR A 327 -43.60 23.57 -29.39
N GLY A 328 -44.52 22.61 -29.48
CA GLY A 328 -45.95 22.82 -29.24
C GLY A 328 -46.25 23.39 -27.84
N GLU A 329 -47.51 23.79 -27.62
CA GLU A 329 -47.90 24.50 -26.41
C GLU A 329 -47.69 23.69 -25.12
N GLY A 330 -46.75 24.16 -24.28
CA GLY A 330 -46.70 23.77 -22.88
C GLY A 330 -46.16 22.37 -22.60
N ALA A 331 -46.81 21.69 -21.66
CA ALA A 331 -46.60 20.27 -21.40
C ALA A 331 -47.58 19.45 -22.25
N CYS A 332 -47.08 18.39 -22.88
CA CYS A 332 -47.82 17.54 -23.80
C CYS A 332 -49.10 16.98 -23.15
N GLU A 333 -50.23 17.01 -23.86
CA GLU A 333 -51.51 16.45 -23.36
C GLU A 333 -51.40 14.94 -23.09
N ASN A 334 -50.65 14.23 -23.94
CA ASN A 334 -50.41 12.79 -23.83
C ASN A 334 -49.17 12.45 -23.00
N LYS A 335 -49.25 11.34 -22.26
CA LYS A 335 -48.20 10.87 -21.36
C LYS A 335 -47.12 10.12 -22.12
N SER A 336 -45.88 10.28 -21.66
CA SER A 336 -44.71 9.52 -22.10
C SER A 336 -44.16 8.70 -20.93
N LYS A 337 -43.55 7.55 -21.20
CA LYS A 337 -42.99 6.67 -20.18
C LYS A 337 -41.49 6.86 -20.01
N LEU A 338 -41.06 7.09 -18.78
CA LEU A 338 -39.69 6.87 -18.35
C LEU A 338 -39.54 5.41 -17.90
N SER A 339 -38.67 4.65 -18.58
CA SER A 339 -38.25 3.31 -18.16
C SER A 339 -36.81 3.35 -17.66
N LEU A 340 -36.63 3.47 -16.34
CA LEU A 340 -35.31 3.51 -15.70
C LEU A 340 -34.79 2.09 -15.44
N VAL A 341 -33.51 1.86 -15.75
CA VAL A 341 -32.74 0.67 -15.39
C VAL A 341 -31.63 1.05 -14.43
N VAL A 342 -31.46 0.31 -13.33
CA VAL A 342 -30.44 0.58 -12.32
C VAL A 342 -29.51 -0.63 -12.14
N LYS A 343 -28.20 -0.40 -12.20
CA LYS A 343 -27.15 -1.42 -12.14
C LYS A 343 -26.00 -1.05 -11.20
N ASN A 344 -25.17 -2.02 -10.83
CA ASN A 344 -23.85 -1.78 -10.26
C ASN A 344 -22.79 -1.59 -11.37
N TYR A 345 -21.51 -1.42 -11.02
CA TYR A 345 -20.43 -1.30 -12.01
C TYR A 345 -20.03 -2.62 -12.70
N ASN A 346 -20.42 -3.77 -12.17
CA ASN A 346 -20.25 -5.08 -12.81
C ASN A 346 -21.35 -5.39 -13.85
N GLY A 347 -22.40 -4.55 -13.92
CA GLY A 347 -23.53 -4.70 -14.83
C GLY A 347 -24.75 -5.42 -14.24
N ASP A 348 -24.68 -5.89 -12.99
CA ASP A 348 -25.79 -6.55 -12.29
C ASP A 348 -26.92 -5.57 -11.99
N TYR A 349 -28.17 -6.03 -12.08
CA TYR A 349 -29.36 -5.27 -11.75
C TYR A 349 -29.50 -5.04 -10.23
N ILE A 350 -29.84 -3.80 -9.82
CA ILE A 350 -30.07 -3.46 -8.40
C ILE A 350 -31.58 -3.27 -8.15
N PRO A 351 -32.27 -4.22 -7.49
CA PRO A 351 -33.71 -4.16 -7.28
C PRO A 351 -34.12 -3.29 -6.08
N GLY A 352 -35.39 -2.91 -6.01
CA GLY A 352 -36.02 -2.36 -4.79
C GLY A 352 -35.72 -0.89 -4.47
N ILE A 353 -34.93 -0.20 -5.29
CA ILE A 353 -34.62 1.24 -5.15
C ILE A 353 -35.84 2.10 -5.50
N ASN A 354 -36.01 3.25 -4.84
CA ASN A 354 -37.02 4.25 -5.21
C ASN A 354 -36.38 5.32 -6.09
N PHE A 355 -37.07 5.83 -7.11
CA PHE A 355 -36.57 6.89 -7.98
C PHE A 355 -37.56 8.04 -8.14
N GLU A 356 -37.04 9.24 -8.35
CA GLU A 356 -37.82 10.47 -8.52
C GLU A 356 -37.26 11.29 -9.68
N LEU A 357 -38.16 11.80 -10.53
CA LEU A 357 -37.83 12.72 -11.62
C LEU A 357 -38.20 14.14 -11.20
N TYR A 358 -37.29 15.08 -11.40
CA TYR A 358 -37.44 16.50 -11.11
C TYR A 358 -37.22 17.33 -12.38
N GLU A 359 -37.78 18.53 -12.46
CA GLU A 359 -37.31 19.53 -13.41
C GLU A 359 -35.84 19.90 -13.08
N GLN A 360 -35.01 20.09 -14.09
CA GLN A 360 -33.63 20.55 -13.94
C GLN A 360 -33.57 22.04 -14.29
N ASN A 361 -33.47 22.86 -13.26
CA ASN A 361 -33.28 24.31 -13.38
C ASN A 361 -31.78 24.64 -13.33
N LEU A 362 -31.44 25.88 -13.65
CA LEU A 362 -30.11 26.44 -13.36
C LEU A 362 -30.19 27.38 -12.16
N ASP A 363 -29.13 27.43 -11.36
CA ASP A 363 -28.97 28.41 -10.28
C ASP A 363 -28.45 29.76 -10.82
N ALA A 364 -28.24 30.73 -9.92
CA ALA A 364 -27.76 32.06 -10.28
C ALA A 364 -26.32 32.09 -10.87
N ASN A 365 -25.59 30.97 -10.82
CA ASN A 365 -24.26 30.79 -11.40
C ASN A 365 -24.28 29.93 -12.68
N GLY A 366 -25.48 29.52 -13.16
CA GLY A 366 -25.63 28.62 -14.30
C GLY A 366 -25.42 27.13 -13.98
N LEU A 367 -25.33 26.74 -12.70
CA LEU A 367 -25.15 25.34 -12.31
C LEU A 367 -26.50 24.60 -12.20
N PRO A 368 -26.60 23.32 -12.63
CA PRO A 368 -27.82 22.54 -12.47
C PRO A 368 -28.30 22.40 -11.02
N LYS A 369 -29.61 22.50 -10.84
CA LYS A 369 -30.30 22.38 -9.55
C LYS A 369 -31.67 21.70 -9.72
N GLU A 370 -32.10 20.98 -8.68
CA GLU A 370 -33.45 20.41 -8.59
C GLU A 370 -34.56 21.48 -8.57
N GLY A 371 -35.55 21.30 -9.43
CA GLY A 371 -36.77 22.09 -9.52
C GLY A 371 -37.97 21.38 -8.90
N ALA A 372 -39.13 21.47 -9.54
CA ALA A 372 -40.34 20.76 -9.11
C ALA A 372 -40.18 19.24 -9.28
N LYS A 373 -40.71 18.44 -8.35
CA LYS A 373 -40.83 16.98 -8.54
C LYS A 373 -41.97 16.71 -9.53
N ILE A 374 -41.67 15.90 -10.55
CA ILE A 374 -42.59 15.60 -11.67
C ILE A 374 -43.27 14.24 -11.46
N THR A 375 -42.49 13.20 -11.19
CA THR A 375 -43.01 11.84 -11.00
C THR A 375 -42.04 10.99 -10.17
N SER A 376 -42.44 9.78 -9.81
CA SER A 376 -41.60 8.84 -9.08
C SER A 376 -42.12 7.41 -9.23
N GLY A 377 -41.20 6.46 -9.18
CA GLY A 377 -41.51 5.03 -9.21
C GLY A 377 -40.58 4.22 -8.31
N LYS A 378 -40.66 2.90 -8.44
CA LYS A 378 -39.80 1.96 -7.73
C LYS A 378 -39.21 0.95 -8.71
N ILE A 379 -37.97 0.55 -8.46
CA ILE A 379 -37.26 -0.48 -9.22
C ILE A 379 -37.74 -1.86 -8.76
N ASP A 380 -38.10 -2.71 -9.71
CA ASP A 380 -38.60 -4.07 -9.54
C ASP A 380 -37.47 -5.07 -9.26
N GLN A 381 -37.78 -6.38 -9.27
CA GLN A 381 -36.81 -7.46 -9.07
C GLN A 381 -35.91 -7.72 -10.29
N LEU A 382 -36.14 -7.05 -11.42
CA LEU A 382 -35.38 -7.13 -12.67
C LEU A 382 -34.52 -5.88 -12.91
N GLY A 383 -34.37 -5.02 -11.90
CA GLY A 383 -33.60 -3.77 -11.99
C GLY A 383 -34.26 -2.67 -12.83
N LYS A 384 -35.59 -2.75 -13.06
CA LYS A 384 -36.35 -1.83 -13.92
C LYS A 384 -37.43 -1.11 -13.12
N GLY A 385 -37.66 0.17 -13.40
CA GLY A 385 -38.80 0.90 -12.86
C GLY A 385 -39.38 1.84 -13.89
N GLU A 386 -40.71 1.93 -13.94
CA GLU A 386 -41.42 2.73 -14.95
C GLU A 386 -42.23 3.84 -14.28
N ALA A 387 -42.29 5.01 -14.92
CA ALA A 387 -43.11 6.13 -14.51
C ALA A 387 -43.71 6.84 -15.73
N LEU A 388 -45.02 7.11 -15.69
CA LEU A 388 -45.73 7.89 -16.72
C LEU A 388 -45.90 9.33 -16.26
N PHE A 389 -45.63 10.29 -17.14
CA PHE A 389 -45.88 11.71 -16.89
C PHE A 389 -46.12 12.47 -18.21
N ASN A 390 -46.55 13.72 -18.09
CA ASN A 390 -46.74 14.64 -19.21
C ASN A 390 -45.48 15.52 -19.34
N PRO A 391 -44.59 15.29 -20.32
CA PRO A 391 -43.37 16.09 -20.46
C PRO A 391 -43.64 17.47 -21.05
N ASP A 392 -42.76 18.43 -20.77
CA ASP A 392 -42.66 19.72 -21.45
C ASP A 392 -41.37 19.67 -22.30
N PRO A 393 -41.45 19.61 -23.64
CA PRO A 393 -40.27 19.44 -24.49
C PRO A 393 -39.25 20.58 -24.42
N ARG A 394 -39.61 21.71 -23.78
CA ARG A 394 -38.74 22.87 -23.56
C ARG A 394 -37.92 22.73 -22.27
N LYS A 395 -38.26 21.77 -21.39
CA LYS A 395 -37.62 21.56 -20.10
C LYS A 395 -36.61 20.41 -20.13
N ALA A 396 -35.59 20.57 -19.29
CA ALA A 396 -34.68 19.51 -18.90
C ALA A 396 -35.13 18.89 -17.56
N TYR A 397 -34.75 17.64 -17.32
CA TYR A 397 -35.10 16.90 -16.11
C TYR A 397 -33.88 16.25 -15.45
N ALA A 398 -33.89 16.22 -14.12
CA ALA A 398 -32.88 15.60 -13.27
C ALA A 398 -33.47 14.34 -12.61
N LEU A 399 -32.64 13.31 -12.43
CA LEU A 399 -33.04 12.04 -11.85
C LEU A 399 -32.41 11.85 -10.46
N LYS A 400 -33.18 11.28 -9.53
CA LYS A 400 -32.72 10.93 -8.18
C LYS A 400 -33.08 9.48 -7.86
N ALA A 401 -32.19 8.76 -7.16
CA ALA A 401 -32.43 7.38 -6.72
C ALA A 401 -32.02 7.20 -5.23
N TYR A 402 -32.80 6.43 -4.44
CA TYR A 402 -32.53 6.20 -3.01
C TYR A 402 -33.36 5.05 -2.39
N ASP A 403 -32.87 4.46 -1.28
CA ASP A 403 -33.73 3.82 -0.27
C ASP A 403 -33.02 3.78 1.12
N LYS A 404 -33.36 4.76 1.97
CA LYS A 404 -32.73 5.01 3.29
C LYS A 404 -32.91 3.92 4.33
N ASN A 405 -33.81 2.96 4.11
CA ASN A 405 -34.00 1.82 5.02
C ASN A 405 -33.22 0.58 4.57
N SER A 406 -32.56 0.66 3.41
CA SER A 406 -31.83 -0.42 2.77
C SER A 406 -30.32 -0.15 2.73
N ASN A 407 -29.61 -0.87 1.85
CA ASN A 407 -28.22 -0.65 1.51
C ASN A 407 -28.01 0.46 0.45
N VAL A 408 -28.87 1.49 0.36
CA VAL A 408 -28.86 2.48 -0.76
C VAL A 408 -29.01 3.93 -0.28
N GLY A 409 -27.94 4.71 -0.42
CA GLY A 409 -27.91 6.15 -0.13
C GLY A 409 -28.62 7.03 -1.19
N GLU A 410 -28.47 8.35 -1.07
CA GLU A 410 -29.05 9.30 -2.03
C GLU A 410 -28.15 9.53 -3.25
N TYR A 411 -28.69 9.32 -4.43
CA TYR A 411 -28.09 9.64 -5.73
C TYR A 411 -28.82 10.77 -6.44
N TRP A 412 -28.07 11.60 -7.15
CA TRP A 412 -28.57 12.67 -8.02
C TRP A 412 -27.80 12.68 -9.34
N PHE A 413 -28.53 12.75 -10.45
CA PHE A 413 -28.02 12.81 -11.81
C PHE A 413 -28.62 14.03 -12.50
N PHE A 414 -27.77 15.02 -12.81
CA PHE A 414 -28.16 16.29 -13.42
C PHE A 414 -27.85 16.31 -14.92
N ASP A 415 -28.23 15.22 -15.62
CA ASP A 415 -27.83 15.00 -17.02
C ASP A 415 -28.48 15.99 -18.01
N GLY A 416 -29.53 16.72 -17.60
CA GLY A 416 -30.28 17.60 -18.47
C GLY A 416 -31.30 16.88 -19.35
N ILE A 417 -31.83 15.74 -18.89
CA ILE A 417 -32.64 14.79 -19.66
C ILE A 417 -33.81 15.52 -20.33
N LYS A 418 -33.92 15.51 -21.66
CA LYS A 418 -35.12 15.96 -22.38
C LYS A 418 -36.07 14.81 -22.71
N PHE A 419 -37.34 15.14 -22.94
CA PHE A 419 -38.39 14.23 -23.43
C PHE A 419 -39.16 14.92 -24.57
N LEU A 420 -39.62 14.15 -25.55
CA LEU A 420 -40.59 14.60 -26.55
C LEU A 420 -42.01 14.18 -26.12
N CYS A 421 -43.03 14.79 -26.71
CA CYS A 421 -44.41 14.29 -26.60
C CYS A 421 -44.50 12.86 -27.15
N GLU A 422 -45.24 12.00 -26.45
CA GLU A 422 -45.52 10.60 -26.82
C GLU A 422 -44.28 9.70 -26.99
N ALA A 423 -43.10 10.17 -26.58
CA ALA A 423 -41.84 9.46 -26.75
C ALA A 423 -41.39 8.77 -25.45
N ASP A 424 -41.64 7.46 -25.38
CA ASP A 424 -41.10 6.60 -24.33
C ASP A 424 -39.55 6.63 -24.33
N LYS A 425 -38.95 6.90 -23.17
CA LYS A 425 -37.50 7.03 -22.99
C LYS A 425 -36.97 6.04 -21.96
N LYS A 426 -36.11 5.14 -22.41
CA LYS A 426 -35.33 4.24 -21.55
C LYS A 426 -34.06 4.95 -21.09
N ILE A 427 -33.74 4.86 -19.80
CA ILE A 427 -32.50 5.40 -19.20
C ILE A 427 -31.83 4.29 -18.39
N GLU A 428 -30.50 4.22 -18.40
CA GLU A 428 -29.72 3.28 -17.59
C GLU A 428 -28.75 4.06 -16.70
N LYS A 429 -28.62 3.66 -15.42
CA LYS A 429 -27.71 4.30 -14.45
C LYS A 429 -26.96 3.26 -13.62
N HIS A 430 -25.67 3.52 -13.42
CA HIS A 430 -24.80 2.74 -12.55
C HIS A 430 -24.66 3.42 -11.19
N LEU A 431 -24.67 2.63 -10.12
CA LEU A 431 -24.47 3.07 -8.74
C LEU A 431 -23.15 2.52 -8.20
N SER A 432 -22.32 3.39 -7.61
CA SER A 432 -21.12 3.02 -6.87
C SER A 432 -21.46 2.35 -5.53
N ALA A 433 -20.66 1.38 -5.11
CA ALA A 433 -20.80 0.74 -3.81
C ALA A 433 -19.59 0.95 -2.89
N ILE A 434 -19.84 0.89 -1.57
CA ILE A 434 -18.82 0.46 -0.61
C ILE A 434 -19.00 -1.05 -0.40
N ASN A 435 -17.95 -1.82 -0.68
CA ASN A 435 -17.83 -3.23 -0.35
C ASN A 435 -17.20 -3.34 1.04
N VAL A 436 -18.05 -3.45 2.07
CA VAL A 436 -17.64 -3.52 3.48
C VAL A 436 -17.26 -4.94 3.86
N ILE A 437 -16.05 -5.12 4.37
CA ILE A 437 -15.50 -6.39 4.87
C ILE A 437 -15.16 -6.20 6.34
N LEU A 438 -15.80 -6.95 7.25
CA LEU A 438 -15.55 -6.83 8.69
C LEU A 438 -14.83 -8.07 9.24
N ARG A 439 -13.84 -7.86 10.11
CA ARG A 439 -13.07 -8.92 10.78
C ARG A 439 -12.95 -8.69 12.29
N ASP A 440 -12.77 -9.77 13.05
CA ASP A 440 -12.22 -9.70 14.42
C ASP A 440 -10.68 -9.69 14.41
N GLY A 441 -10.07 -9.63 15.60
CA GLY A 441 -8.63 -9.50 15.76
C GLY A 441 -7.77 -10.70 15.31
N ASP A 442 -8.34 -11.88 15.02
CA ASP A 442 -7.63 -12.96 14.31
C ASP A 442 -7.79 -12.91 12.78
N GLY A 443 -8.54 -11.95 12.27
CA GLY A 443 -8.81 -11.78 10.84
C GLY A 443 -10.00 -12.62 10.35
N SER A 444 -10.73 -13.29 11.26
CA SER A 444 -11.91 -14.07 10.90
C SER A 444 -13.07 -13.16 10.51
N LEU A 445 -13.81 -13.56 9.47
CA LEU A 445 -14.85 -12.72 8.86
C LEU A 445 -16.11 -12.64 9.74
N ARG A 446 -16.46 -11.41 10.16
CA ARG A 446 -17.61 -11.10 11.03
C ARG A 446 -18.93 -11.19 10.26
N LYS A 447 -19.58 -12.35 10.34
CA LYS A 447 -20.90 -12.65 9.77
C LYS A 447 -22.02 -12.00 10.58
N ASN A 448 -23.09 -11.56 9.93
CA ASN A 448 -24.30 -11.01 10.55
C ASN A 448 -24.05 -9.82 11.51
N GLN A 449 -22.92 -9.12 11.35
CA GLN A 449 -22.52 -7.99 12.17
C GLN A 449 -23.29 -6.74 11.73
N LYS A 450 -23.95 -6.08 12.68
CA LYS A 450 -24.69 -4.82 12.45
C LYS A 450 -23.74 -3.62 12.46
N PHE A 451 -24.00 -2.66 11.57
CA PHE A 451 -23.30 -1.39 11.52
C PHE A 451 -24.22 -0.28 10.99
N SER A 452 -23.68 0.93 10.88
CA SER A 452 -24.38 2.12 10.39
C SER A 452 -23.40 2.97 9.58
N LEU A 453 -23.93 3.68 8.59
CA LEU A 453 -23.16 4.55 7.70
C LEU A 453 -23.73 5.97 7.73
N TYR A 454 -22.86 6.98 7.75
CA TYR A 454 -23.22 8.40 7.80
C TYR A 454 -22.44 9.16 6.72
N THR A 455 -22.99 10.21 6.12
CA THR A 455 -22.18 11.15 5.33
C THR A 455 -21.31 11.98 6.26
N GLN A 456 -20.02 12.04 6.00
CA GLN A 456 -19.08 12.84 6.79
C GLN A 456 -19.28 14.34 6.53
N LYS A 457 -19.19 15.13 7.60
CA LYS A 457 -18.97 16.58 7.54
C LYS A 457 -17.65 16.94 8.20
N LEU A 458 -17.23 18.19 7.99
CA LEU A 458 -16.19 18.82 8.79
C LEU A 458 -16.84 19.82 9.76
N ASP A 459 -16.23 20.03 10.93
CA ASP A 459 -16.55 21.17 11.78
C ASP A 459 -15.88 22.47 11.30
N PHE A 460 -15.99 23.55 12.08
CA PHE A 460 -15.40 24.84 11.75
C PHE A 460 -13.87 24.81 11.68
N ASP A 461 -13.24 23.94 12.48
CA ASP A 461 -11.78 23.77 12.56
C ASP A 461 -11.27 22.75 11.52
N GLY A 462 -12.17 22.16 10.72
CA GLY A 462 -11.85 21.21 9.65
C GLY A 462 -11.81 19.75 10.07
N ASN A 463 -12.15 19.40 11.32
CA ASN A 463 -12.11 18.02 11.81
C ASN A 463 -13.32 17.21 11.34
N PRO A 464 -13.18 15.90 11.05
CA PRO A 464 -14.29 15.07 10.60
C PRO A 464 -15.29 14.78 11.74
N ILE A 465 -16.57 15.07 11.50
CA ILE A 465 -17.66 14.88 12.47
C ILE A 465 -18.77 13.96 11.96
N LYS A 466 -19.48 13.34 12.92
CA LYS A 466 -20.56 12.37 12.73
C LYS A 466 -21.82 12.87 13.44
N GLU A 467 -22.86 13.22 12.68
CA GLU A 467 -24.12 13.72 13.23
C GLU A 467 -25.31 12.79 12.95
N LYS A 468 -26.29 12.72 13.87
CA LYS A 468 -27.49 11.87 13.71
C LYS A 468 -28.33 12.23 12.47
N LYS A 469 -28.34 13.51 12.07
CA LYS A 469 -29.09 14.01 10.90
C LYS A 469 -28.49 13.56 9.55
N ASP A 470 -27.25 13.09 9.57
CA ASP A 470 -26.46 12.70 8.40
C ASP A 470 -26.31 11.17 8.27
N LEU A 471 -27.16 10.42 8.99
CA LEU A 471 -27.30 8.97 8.86
C LEU A 471 -27.81 8.60 7.46
N VAL A 472 -27.06 7.72 6.77
CA VAL A 472 -27.46 7.10 5.49
C VAL A 472 -28.39 5.93 5.76
N SER A 473 -27.96 5.01 6.64
CA SER A 473 -28.73 3.85 7.08
C SER A 473 -28.14 3.28 8.39
N SER A 474 -29.02 2.79 9.27
CA SER A 474 -28.66 2.06 10.51
C SER A 474 -29.20 0.63 10.55
N SER A 475 -29.68 0.11 9.41
CA SER A 475 -30.16 -1.26 9.24
C SER A 475 -29.14 -2.19 8.56
N LEU A 476 -27.91 -1.71 8.34
CA LEU A 476 -26.86 -2.41 7.58
C LEU A 476 -26.31 -3.61 8.37
N VAL A 477 -26.13 -4.74 7.67
CA VAL A 477 -25.66 -6.01 8.23
C VAL A 477 -24.72 -6.70 7.24
N THR A 478 -23.62 -7.30 7.71
CA THR A 478 -22.80 -8.21 6.89
C THR A 478 -23.51 -9.54 6.64
N SER A 479 -23.31 -10.11 5.45
CA SER A 479 -23.86 -11.41 5.06
C SER A 479 -23.23 -12.60 5.82
N GLU A 480 -23.71 -13.82 5.55
CA GLU A 480 -23.06 -15.06 6.00
C GLU A 480 -21.65 -15.28 5.42
N LYS A 481 -21.24 -14.48 4.43
CA LYS A 481 -19.86 -14.40 3.92
C LYS A 481 -19.00 -13.36 4.64
N GLY A 482 -19.56 -12.61 5.59
CA GLY A 482 -18.88 -11.55 6.35
C GLY A 482 -18.73 -10.21 5.61
N THR A 483 -19.35 -10.08 4.43
CA THR A 483 -19.28 -8.88 3.59
C THR A 483 -20.65 -8.24 3.38
N ALA A 484 -20.68 -6.95 3.10
CA ALA A 484 -21.88 -6.20 2.70
C ALA A 484 -21.57 -5.27 1.52
N VAL A 485 -22.53 -5.09 0.61
CA VAL A 485 -22.47 -4.12 -0.49
C VAL A 485 -23.45 -2.99 -0.18
N ILE A 486 -22.99 -1.75 -0.13
CA ILE A 486 -23.81 -0.56 0.19
C ILE A 486 -23.64 0.48 -0.91
N TYR A 487 -24.69 0.69 -1.70
CA TYR A 487 -24.69 1.62 -2.81
C TYR A 487 -24.78 3.07 -2.32
N VAL A 488 -23.70 3.83 -2.44
CA VAL A 488 -23.63 5.23 -2.01
C VAL A 488 -22.84 6.08 -3.01
N SER A 489 -23.24 7.34 -3.14
CA SER A 489 -22.74 8.27 -4.15
C SER A 489 -21.35 8.83 -3.80
N GLY A 490 -20.60 9.22 -4.83
CA GLY A 490 -19.36 9.98 -4.65
C GLY A 490 -19.62 11.47 -4.36
N ASP A 491 -18.72 12.34 -4.82
CA ASP A 491 -18.89 13.79 -4.77
C ASP A 491 -20.21 14.21 -5.46
N HIS A 492 -21.06 14.96 -4.75
CA HIS A 492 -22.32 15.46 -5.30
C HIS A 492 -22.04 16.65 -6.24
N PRO A 493 -22.38 16.58 -7.54
CA PRO A 493 -21.88 17.52 -8.56
C PRO A 493 -21.99 19.01 -8.21
N HIS A 494 -23.10 19.40 -7.58
CA HIS A 494 -23.39 20.81 -7.26
C HIS A 494 -23.59 21.09 -5.76
N ASN A 495 -23.20 20.17 -4.85
CA ASN A 495 -23.33 20.38 -3.41
C ASN A 495 -22.01 20.11 -2.68
N LYS A 496 -21.26 21.18 -2.42
CA LYS A 496 -19.93 21.14 -1.80
C LYS A 496 -19.90 20.52 -0.39
N ASN A 497 -21.06 20.31 0.25
CA ASN A 497 -21.18 19.68 1.57
C ASN A 497 -21.45 18.16 1.51
N LYS A 498 -21.65 17.58 0.32
CA LYS A 498 -21.81 16.13 0.08
C LYS A 498 -20.62 15.61 -0.72
N LYS A 499 -19.54 15.25 -0.02
CA LYS A 499 -18.19 15.04 -0.58
C LYS A 499 -17.76 13.58 -0.75
N GLY A 500 -18.70 12.69 -1.11
CA GLY A 500 -18.45 11.25 -1.29
C GLY A 500 -17.82 10.53 -0.10
N LYS A 501 -17.73 11.18 1.06
CA LYS A 501 -17.01 10.69 2.24
C LYS A 501 -17.99 10.24 3.31
N TYR A 502 -17.72 9.08 3.86
CA TYR A 502 -18.58 8.40 4.81
C TYR A 502 -17.87 8.09 6.13
N VAL A 503 -18.67 7.99 7.18
CA VAL A 503 -18.27 7.53 8.51
C VAL A 503 -18.94 6.19 8.76
N PHE A 504 -18.14 5.15 8.97
CA PHE A 504 -18.59 3.86 9.44
C PHE A 504 -18.75 3.91 10.96
N ALA A 505 -19.79 3.26 11.48
CA ALA A 505 -19.89 2.99 12.91
C ALA A 505 -20.52 1.62 13.17
N ALA A 506 -19.90 0.85 14.07
CA ALA A 506 -20.42 -0.45 14.51
C ALA A 506 -20.23 -0.61 16.02
N THR A 507 -21.20 -1.24 16.68
CA THR A 507 -21.04 -1.70 18.06
C THR A 507 -20.58 -3.16 18.02
N GLY A 508 -19.39 -3.42 18.54
CA GLY A 508 -18.82 -4.77 18.63
C GLY A 508 -19.27 -5.50 19.90
N ASN A 509 -18.51 -6.52 20.31
CA ASN A 509 -18.72 -7.22 21.57
C ASN A 509 -18.59 -6.25 22.76
N ASN A 510 -19.11 -6.65 23.93
CA ASN A 510 -19.08 -5.86 25.18
C ASN A 510 -19.72 -4.45 25.10
N LYS A 511 -20.43 -4.12 24.02
CA LYS A 511 -20.96 -2.77 23.71
C LYS A 511 -19.85 -1.72 23.49
N ALA A 512 -18.71 -2.13 22.95
CA ALA A 512 -17.70 -1.20 22.46
C ALA A 512 -18.16 -0.57 21.14
N ASP A 513 -18.14 0.75 21.04
CA ASP A 513 -18.42 1.47 19.80
C ASP A 513 -17.13 1.73 19.01
N PHE A 514 -17.13 1.33 17.76
CA PHE A 514 -16.05 1.52 16.78
C PHE A 514 -16.53 2.50 15.72
N ILE A 515 -15.73 3.51 15.40
CA ILE A 515 -16.07 4.56 14.43
C ILE A 515 -14.83 4.83 13.57
N GLU A 516 -15.00 4.77 12.25
CA GLU A 516 -13.94 5.05 11.27
C GLU A 516 -14.41 6.17 10.33
N TYR A 517 -13.56 7.16 10.10
CA TYR A 517 -13.84 8.36 9.30
C TYR A 517 -13.10 8.34 7.96
N GLY A 518 -13.55 9.16 7.01
CA GLY A 518 -12.81 9.45 5.78
C GLY A 518 -12.98 8.46 4.64
N ILE A 519 -13.95 7.53 4.74
CA ILE A 519 -14.21 6.49 3.72
C ILE A 519 -14.70 7.17 2.44
N GLY A 520 -13.79 7.39 1.49
CA GLY A 520 -14.06 8.12 0.26
C GLY A 520 -14.54 7.21 -0.86
N VAL A 521 -15.64 7.59 -1.50
CA VAL A 521 -16.25 6.90 -2.63
C VAL A 521 -16.12 7.74 -3.89
N SER A 522 -15.62 7.13 -4.95
CA SER A 522 -15.55 7.71 -6.30
C SER A 522 -16.79 7.30 -7.10
N GLY A 523 -17.41 8.23 -7.83
CA GLY A 523 -18.70 7.99 -8.48
C GLY A 523 -18.71 6.99 -9.65
N ASN A 524 -17.52 6.54 -10.09
CA ASN A 524 -17.28 5.76 -11.32
C ASN A 524 -16.75 4.32 -11.07
N GLN A 525 -16.67 3.88 -9.82
CA GLN A 525 -16.20 2.53 -9.43
C GLN A 525 -16.69 2.18 -8.01
N ASP A 526 -16.58 0.91 -7.64
CA ASP A 526 -16.83 0.47 -6.26
C ASP A 526 -15.57 0.66 -5.39
N THR A 527 -15.78 0.93 -4.10
CA THR A 527 -14.74 1.15 -3.09
C THR A 527 -14.72 -0.03 -2.11
N GLU A 528 -13.57 -0.67 -1.91
CA GLU A 528 -13.43 -1.66 -0.82
C GLU A 528 -13.15 -0.96 0.52
N PHE A 529 -13.88 -1.36 1.57
CA PHE A 529 -13.66 -0.92 2.94
C PHE A 529 -13.53 -2.13 3.87
N GLU A 530 -12.30 -2.55 4.10
CA GLU A 530 -12.00 -3.54 5.13
C GLU A 530 -11.81 -2.85 6.50
N TYR A 531 -12.39 -3.42 7.55
CA TYR A 531 -12.21 -3.00 8.95
C TYR A 531 -12.05 -4.19 9.88
N THR A 532 -11.02 -4.15 10.72
CA THR A 532 -10.75 -5.15 11.77
C THR A 532 -11.13 -4.55 13.12
N PHE A 533 -11.94 -5.23 13.91
CA PHE A 533 -12.23 -4.82 15.28
C PHE A 533 -11.00 -5.01 16.17
N SER A 534 -10.62 -3.96 16.90
CA SER A 534 -9.54 -4.03 17.88
C SER A 534 -9.90 -4.94 19.06
N ASP A 535 -8.96 -5.81 19.45
CA ASP A 535 -9.09 -6.57 20.68
C ASP A 535 -7.74 -6.78 21.39
N ILE A 536 -7.81 -7.27 22.62
CA ILE A 536 -6.67 -7.64 23.44
C ILE A 536 -6.90 -8.99 24.11
N VAL A 537 -5.92 -9.87 23.99
CA VAL A 537 -5.87 -11.17 24.65
C VAL A 537 -4.83 -11.12 25.77
N PHE A 538 -5.29 -11.43 26.98
CA PHE A 538 -4.48 -11.51 28.19
C PHE A 538 -4.01 -12.94 28.40
N GLU A 539 -2.72 -13.13 28.71
CA GLU A 539 -2.18 -14.39 29.24
C GLU A 539 -1.75 -14.15 30.69
N VAL A 540 -2.53 -14.64 31.66
CA VAL A 540 -2.37 -14.34 33.08
C VAL A 540 -1.78 -15.52 33.84
N LYS A 541 -0.57 -15.31 34.38
CA LYS A 541 0.18 -16.32 35.13
C LYS A 541 0.72 -15.76 36.44
N ASN A 542 1.14 -16.63 37.35
CA ASN A 542 1.91 -16.22 38.52
C ASN A 542 3.41 -16.24 38.20
N ALA A 543 4.23 -15.74 39.13
CA ALA A 543 5.68 -15.74 38.99
C ALA A 543 6.35 -17.14 38.94
N ALA A 544 5.60 -18.23 39.15
CA ALA A 544 6.03 -19.61 38.90
C ALA A 544 5.61 -20.13 37.50
N ASN A 545 5.10 -19.25 36.62
CA ASN A 545 4.59 -19.55 35.27
C ASN A 545 3.32 -20.45 35.25
N GLU A 546 2.66 -20.61 36.40
CA GLU A 546 1.37 -21.33 36.51
C GLU A 546 0.21 -20.41 36.07
N PRO A 547 -0.76 -20.90 35.28
CA PRO A 547 -1.89 -20.10 34.80
C PRO A 547 -2.91 -19.81 35.91
N LEU A 548 -3.38 -18.55 35.99
CA LEU A 548 -4.46 -18.17 36.91
C LEU A 548 -5.82 -18.42 36.24
N ALA A 549 -6.41 -19.60 36.46
CA ALA A 549 -7.78 -19.89 36.02
C ALA A 549 -8.84 -19.11 36.85
N ASP A 550 -9.97 -18.76 36.22
CA ASP A 550 -11.10 -18.05 36.85
C ASP A 550 -10.78 -16.68 37.49
N ALA A 551 -9.58 -16.13 37.23
CA ALA A 551 -9.14 -14.86 37.75
C ALA A 551 -9.97 -13.72 37.17
N ASN A 552 -10.29 -12.76 38.04
CA ASN A 552 -11.14 -11.63 37.72
C ASN A 552 -10.27 -10.45 37.29
N LEU A 553 -10.40 -10.03 36.03
CA LEU A 553 -9.72 -8.87 35.47
C LEU A 553 -10.72 -7.71 35.45
N GLU A 554 -10.48 -6.71 36.29
CA GLU A 554 -11.27 -5.49 36.38
C GLU A 554 -10.55 -4.40 35.57
N ILE A 555 -11.15 -3.95 34.46
CA ILE A 555 -10.48 -3.17 33.41
C ILE A 555 -10.99 -1.73 33.41
N TYR A 556 -10.08 -0.77 33.39
CA TYR A 556 -10.32 0.67 33.51
C TYR A 556 -9.63 1.44 32.39
N GLU A 557 -10.19 2.57 31.98
CA GLU A 557 -9.46 3.60 31.23
C GLU A 557 -8.22 4.04 32.02
N GLN A 558 -7.11 4.33 31.34
CA GLN A 558 -5.94 4.97 31.94
C GLN A 558 -5.85 6.43 31.49
N SER A 559 -5.66 7.33 32.44
CA SER A 559 -5.28 8.73 32.16
C SER A 559 -4.03 9.09 32.98
N LYS A 560 -3.51 10.31 32.78
CA LYS A 560 -2.39 10.85 33.56
C LYS A 560 -2.85 12.01 34.42
N ASP A 561 -2.30 12.11 35.63
CA ASP A 561 -2.46 13.29 36.48
C ASP A 561 -1.60 14.47 35.96
N SER A 562 -1.73 15.64 36.59
CA SER A 562 -0.97 16.85 36.25
C SER A 562 0.54 16.76 36.54
N ARG A 563 1.03 15.61 37.01
CA ARG A 563 2.44 15.29 37.27
C ARG A 563 2.94 14.14 36.37
N GLY A 564 2.10 13.64 35.46
CA GLY A 564 2.43 12.57 34.52
C GLY A 564 2.25 11.14 35.06
N ASN A 565 1.72 10.96 36.27
CA ASN A 565 1.48 9.64 36.88
C ASN A 565 0.23 8.99 36.28
N ASN A 566 0.29 7.70 35.97
CA ASN A 566 -0.88 6.94 35.53
C ASN A 566 -1.92 6.83 36.67
N VAL A 567 -3.18 7.11 36.36
CA VAL A 567 -4.33 7.04 37.27
C VAL A 567 -5.50 6.27 36.65
N LEU A 568 -6.34 5.69 37.50
CA LEU A 568 -7.53 4.94 37.06
C LEU A 568 -8.62 5.92 36.63
N GLY A 569 -9.04 5.81 35.37
CA GLY A 569 -10.24 6.45 34.84
C GLY A 569 -11.50 5.62 35.08
N LYS A 570 -12.43 5.68 34.13
CA LYS A 570 -13.71 4.97 34.20
C LYS A 570 -13.52 3.46 34.17
N SER A 571 -14.33 2.74 34.96
CA SER A 571 -14.44 1.28 34.86
C SER A 571 -15.13 0.91 33.54
N ILE A 572 -14.49 0.06 32.74
CA ILE A 572 -15.00 -0.39 31.44
C ILE A 572 -15.77 -1.69 31.58
N VAL A 573 -15.10 -2.75 32.02
CA VAL A 573 -15.66 -4.12 32.02
C VAL A 573 -14.91 -4.99 33.03
N LYS A 574 -15.54 -6.12 33.39
CA LYS A 574 -14.95 -7.16 34.20
C LYS A 574 -15.02 -8.49 33.46
N ILE A 575 -13.87 -9.06 33.14
CA ILE A 575 -13.77 -10.36 32.45
C ILE A 575 -13.14 -11.41 33.37
N LYS A 576 -13.23 -12.68 32.94
CA LYS A 576 -12.58 -13.81 33.60
C LYS A 576 -11.59 -14.49 32.66
N THR A 577 -10.56 -15.11 33.23
CA THR A 577 -9.68 -16.03 32.51
C THR A 577 -10.28 -17.45 32.41
N ASN A 578 -9.92 -18.15 31.33
CA ASN A 578 -10.20 -19.56 31.13
C ASN A 578 -9.22 -20.45 31.94
N LYS A 579 -9.28 -21.77 31.75
CA LYS A 579 -8.40 -22.74 32.45
C LYS A 579 -6.90 -22.59 32.15
N ASN A 580 -6.53 -21.94 31.05
CA ASN A 580 -5.16 -21.67 30.63
C ASN A 580 -4.64 -20.31 31.16
N GLY A 581 -5.46 -19.56 31.91
CA GLY A 581 -5.15 -18.20 32.32
C GLY A 581 -5.43 -17.15 31.23
N GLU A 582 -6.12 -17.51 30.15
CA GLU A 582 -6.35 -16.62 29.00
C GLU A 582 -7.70 -15.90 29.10
N GLY A 583 -7.76 -14.61 28.79
CA GLY A 583 -9.02 -13.86 28.71
C GLY A 583 -8.97 -12.79 27.62
N ALA A 584 -10.08 -12.51 26.94
CA ALA A 584 -10.11 -11.59 25.80
C ALA A 584 -11.07 -10.40 26.02
N LEU A 585 -10.71 -9.25 25.46
CA LEU A 585 -11.53 -8.04 25.42
C LEU A 585 -11.45 -7.40 24.02
N GLU A 586 -12.55 -7.44 23.28
CA GLU A 586 -12.78 -6.54 22.14
C GLU A 586 -13.26 -5.17 22.65
N TYR A 587 -12.50 -4.12 22.34
CA TYR A 587 -12.77 -2.75 22.75
C TYR A 587 -12.02 -1.74 21.86
N ALA A 588 -12.41 -0.46 21.92
CA ALA A 588 -11.75 0.61 21.16
C ALA A 588 -10.25 0.74 21.52
N ALA A 589 -9.47 1.33 20.60
CA ALA A 589 -8.05 1.62 20.81
C ALA A 589 -7.83 2.65 21.92
N GLY A 590 -6.80 2.46 22.74
CA GLY A 590 -6.50 3.34 23.86
C GLY A 590 -5.55 2.72 24.89
N ALA A 591 -5.23 3.49 25.94
CA ALA A 591 -4.46 3.02 27.09
C ALA A 591 -5.40 2.66 28.25
N TYR A 592 -5.19 1.48 28.82
CA TYR A 592 -6.01 0.92 29.90
C TYR A 592 -5.16 0.44 31.08
N ALA A 593 -5.83 0.24 32.21
CA ALA A 593 -5.27 -0.37 33.40
C ALA A 593 -6.08 -1.61 33.78
N VAL A 594 -5.40 -2.69 34.17
CA VAL A 594 -6.03 -3.97 34.55
C VAL A 594 -5.72 -4.27 36.00
N LYS A 595 -6.77 -4.55 36.78
CA LYS A 595 -6.66 -4.92 38.19
C LYS A 595 -7.05 -6.37 38.39
N ILE A 596 -6.24 -7.10 39.16
CA ILE A 596 -6.46 -8.51 39.51
C ILE A 596 -6.35 -8.64 41.02
N LYS A 597 -7.29 -9.34 41.66
CA LYS A 597 -7.27 -9.54 43.11
C LYS A 597 -6.23 -10.56 43.55
N ASP A 598 -5.58 -10.27 44.67
CA ASP A 598 -4.69 -11.20 45.36
C ASP A 598 -5.46 -12.14 46.30
N ASP A 599 -4.77 -13.08 46.96
CA ASP A 599 -5.38 -14.07 47.85
C ASP A 599 -6.08 -13.48 49.09
N VAL A 600 -5.81 -12.23 49.44
CA VAL A 600 -6.30 -11.55 50.66
C VAL A 600 -7.23 -10.38 50.35
N GLY A 601 -7.49 -10.09 49.07
CA GLY A 601 -8.44 -9.09 48.59
C GLY A 601 -7.86 -7.72 48.21
N ASN A 602 -6.53 -7.55 48.22
CA ASN A 602 -5.88 -6.38 47.60
C ASN A 602 -5.86 -6.55 46.07
N TYR A 603 -5.23 -5.62 45.35
CA TYR A 603 -5.11 -5.66 43.89
C TYR A 603 -3.66 -5.54 43.41
N PHE A 604 -3.25 -6.45 42.53
CA PHE A 604 -2.26 -6.13 41.51
C PHE A 604 -2.88 -5.12 40.54
N THR A 605 -2.11 -4.13 40.08
CA THR A 605 -2.58 -3.08 39.16
C THR A 605 -1.55 -2.93 38.04
N PHE A 606 -1.92 -3.40 36.85
CA PHE A 606 -1.08 -3.38 35.67
C PHE A 606 -1.46 -2.20 34.79
N TRP A 607 -0.52 -1.27 34.63
CA TRP A 607 -0.65 -0.08 33.79
C TRP A 607 -0.20 -0.36 32.34
N ASP A 608 -0.44 0.63 31.47
CA ASP A 608 0.02 0.66 30.08
C ASP A 608 -0.42 -0.59 29.30
N VAL A 609 -1.68 -0.96 29.51
CA VAL A 609 -2.38 -2.02 28.77
C VAL A 609 -3.00 -1.38 27.53
N ASN A 610 -2.19 -1.29 26.48
CA ASN A 610 -2.57 -0.59 25.26
C ASN A 610 -3.35 -1.51 24.31
N ILE A 611 -4.53 -1.09 23.89
CA ILE A 611 -5.27 -1.69 22.75
C ILE A 611 -4.95 -0.83 21.53
N LYS A 612 -4.47 -1.46 20.45
CA LYS A 612 -4.15 -0.78 19.19
C LYS A 612 -5.39 -0.59 18.31
N ASN A 613 -5.32 0.27 17.30
CA ASN A 613 -6.41 0.39 16.32
C ASN A 613 -6.30 -0.72 15.27
N ARG A 614 -7.40 -1.45 15.04
CA ARG A 614 -7.55 -2.48 13.99
C ARG A 614 -6.55 -3.66 14.07
N GLU A 615 -6.08 -4.01 15.27
CA GLU A 615 -5.11 -5.09 15.52
C GLU A 615 -5.46 -5.85 16.82
N ARG A 616 -5.16 -7.17 16.89
CA ARG A 616 -5.17 -7.95 18.14
C ARG A 616 -3.87 -7.77 18.91
N VAL A 617 -3.96 -7.27 20.14
CA VAL A 617 -2.82 -7.17 21.05
C VAL A 617 -2.74 -8.41 21.96
N ASN A 618 -1.55 -8.95 22.18
CA ASN A 618 -1.32 -10.03 23.16
C ASN A 618 -0.55 -9.47 24.37
N LYS A 619 -1.19 -9.43 25.55
CA LYS A 619 -0.60 -8.87 26.79
C LYS A 619 -0.41 -9.95 27.84
N LYS A 620 0.84 -10.37 28.04
CA LYS A 620 1.20 -11.24 29.17
C LYS A 620 1.13 -10.43 30.48
N ILE A 621 0.53 -11.02 31.50
CA ILE A 621 0.43 -10.47 32.87
C ILE A 621 1.00 -11.51 33.84
N THR A 622 1.87 -11.08 34.74
CA THR A 622 2.52 -11.96 35.71
C THR A 622 2.33 -11.41 37.12
N THR A 623 1.53 -12.09 37.95
CA THR A 623 1.31 -11.68 39.34
C THR A 623 2.47 -12.12 40.24
N GLY A 624 2.81 -11.27 41.22
CA GLY A 624 3.69 -11.64 42.33
C GLY A 624 3.24 -12.90 43.08
N LEU A 625 4.20 -13.65 43.64
CA LEU A 625 3.96 -14.89 44.37
C LEU A 625 4.88 -14.96 45.59
N VAL A 626 4.34 -15.33 46.75
CA VAL A 626 5.13 -15.46 47.99
C VAL A 626 5.23 -16.92 48.40
N LYS A 627 6.46 -17.38 48.67
CA LYS A 627 6.76 -18.73 49.15
C LYS A 627 7.39 -18.67 50.55
N ILE A 628 6.63 -19.12 51.55
CA ILE A 628 7.05 -19.14 52.97
C ILE A 628 7.36 -20.57 53.40
N ASN A 629 8.61 -20.79 53.80
CA ASN A 629 9.06 -22.01 54.45
C ASN A 629 9.08 -21.76 55.97
N VAL A 630 8.90 -22.79 56.80
CA VAL A 630 9.08 -22.68 58.25
C VAL A 630 9.95 -23.83 58.73
N LYS A 631 10.98 -23.51 59.52
CA LYS A 631 11.96 -24.47 60.04
C LYS A 631 12.09 -24.38 61.56
N GLU A 632 12.33 -25.52 62.18
CA GLU A 632 12.75 -25.62 63.58
C GLU A 632 14.20 -25.18 63.76
N GLU A 633 14.66 -25.06 65.02
CA GLU A 633 16.03 -24.73 65.37
C GLU A 633 17.06 -25.74 64.83
N THR A 634 16.68 -27.02 64.75
CA THR A 634 17.46 -28.11 64.10
C THR A 634 17.63 -27.91 62.59
N GLY A 635 16.82 -27.04 61.97
CA GLY A 635 16.76 -26.84 60.52
C GLY A 635 15.72 -27.72 59.81
N ASP A 636 15.04 -28.62 60.51
CA ASP A 636 13.94 -29.44 59.96
C ASP A 636 12.73 -28.59 59.57
N SER A 637 11.99 -29.00 58.54
CA SER A 637 10.76 -28.30 58.12
C SER A 637 9.56 -28.72 58.97
N LEU A 638 8.70 -27.76 59.34
CA LEU A 638 7.46 -28.07 60.07
C LEU A 638 6.49 -28.97 59.28
N PRO A 639 5.67 -29.78 59.97
CA PRO A 639 4.72 -30.69 59.32
C PRO A 639 3.61 -29.97 58.55
N GLN A 640 3.09 -30.65 57.52
CA GLN A 640 1.90 -30.26 56.78
C GLN A 640 0.74 -29.93 57.73
N GLY A 641 -0.04 -28.91 57.39
CA GLY A 641 -1.21 -28.49 58.17
C GLY A 641 -0.91 -27.44 59.26
N THR A 642 0.38 -27.15 59.52
CA THR A 642 0.83 -26.00 60.32
C THR A 642 0.21 -24.70 59.81
N THR A 643 -0.44 -23.92 60.68
CA THR A 643 -1.05 -22.63 60.30
C THR A 643 -0.03 -21.50 60.35
N ILE A 644 0.06 -20.74 59.26
CA ILE A 644 0.76 -19.45 59.17
C ILE A 644 -0.29 -18.35 59.05
N SER A 645 -0.22 -17.36 59.95
CA SER A 645 -1.02 -16.15 59.92
C SER A 645 -0.30 -15.06 59.11
N ILE A 646 -1.04 -14.38 58.24
CA ILE A 646 -0.55 -13.26 57.43
C ILE A 646 -1.12 -11.97 58.03
N TYR A 647 -0.24 -11.03 58.37
CA TYR A 647 -0.59 -9.71 58.89
C TYR A 647 -0.23 -8.63 57.87
N SER A 648 -1.11 -7.64 57.72
CA SER A 648 -0.73 -6.35 57.15
C SER A 648 0.24 -5.63 58.08
N MET A 649 1.01 -4.69 57.55
CA MET A 649 1.96 -3.89 58.32
C MET A 649 1.73 -2.40 58.14
N THR A 650 1.87 -1.63 59.21
CA THR A 650 1.88 -0.16 59.17
C THR A 650 3.33 0.33 59.19
N LYS A 651 3.66 1.31 58.36
CA LYS A 651 4.96 2.00 58.40
C LYS A 651 4.91 3.15 59.40
N ASP A 652 5.92 3.25 60.26
CA ASP A 652 6.25 4.45 61.01
C ASP A 652 7.77 4.68 60.94
N ASN A 653 8.16 5.90 60.58
CA ASN A 653 9.54 6.28 60.27
C ASN A 653 10.23 5.24 59.34
N ASP A 654 11.32 4.63 59.80
CA ASP A 654 12.13 3.66 59.04
C ASP A 654 11.72 2.19 59.27
N TYR A 655 10.66 1.97 60.04
CA TYR A 655 10.24 0.66 60.54
C TYR A 655 8.79 0.32 60.16
N TYR A 656 8.51 -0.97 60.13
CA TYR A 656 7.18 -1.54 59.92
C TYR A 656 6.75 -2.33 61.14
N TYR A 657 5.47 -2.24 61.49
CA TYR A 657 4.88 -2.82 62.70
C TYR A 657 3.69 -3.72 62.34
N LYS A 658 3.46 -4.76 63.15
CA LYS A 658 2.34 -5.70 63.03
C LYS A 658 1.00 -4.96 63.16
N ASN A 659 0.16 -5.02 62.14
CA ASN A 659 -1.19 -4.43 62.15
C ASN A 659 -2.26 -5.53 62.24
N LYS A 660 -3.03 -5.77 61.18
CA LYS A 660 -4.22 -6.61 61.21
C LYS A 660 -3.93 -8.00 60.64
N ASN A 661 -4.44 -9.06 61.26
CA ASN A 661 -4.49 -10.39 60.63
C ASN A 661 -5.46 -10.31 59.43
N ILE A 662 -4.95 -10.56 58.21
CA ILE A 662 -5.72 -10.41 56.97
C ILE A 662 -6.13 -11.76 56.37
N LYS A 663 -5.34 -12.82 56.58
CA LYS A 663 -5.65 -14.21 56.20
C LYS A 663 -4.79 -15.14 57.04
N SER A 664 -5.23 -16.38 57.22
CA SER A 664 -4.39 -17.46 57.76
C SER A 664 -4.51 -18.67 56.84
N ALA A 665 -3.40 -19.36 56.59
CA ALA A 665 -3.31 -20.47 55.64
C ALA A 665 -2.42 -21.58 56.21
N LYS A 666 -2.52 -22.80 55.67
CA LYS A 666 -1.76 -23.96 56.15
C LYS A 666 -0.61 -24.34 55.22
N ILE A 667 0.50 -24.81 55.78
CA ILE A 667 1.60 -25.44 55.04
C ILE A 667 1.07 -26.66 54.28
N ALA A 668 1.37 -26.74 52.99
CA ALA A 668 0.95 -27.83 52.11
C ALA A 668 1.92 -29.04 52.19
N ALA A 669 1.57 -30.15 51.52
CA ALA A 669 2.35 -31.39 51.53
C ALA A 669 3.79 -31.25 50.98
N ASN A 670 4.08 -30.16 50.26
CA ASN A 670 5.40 -29.81 49.73
C ASN A 670 6.31 -29.10 50.77
N GLY A 671 5.86 -28.92 52.02
CA GLY A 671 6.65 -28.35 53.11
C GLY A 671 6.70 -26.81 53.15
N TYR A 672 5.89 -26.12 52.35
CA TYR A 672 5.80 -24.65 52.37
C TYR A 672 4.36 -24.15 52.18
N LEU A 673 4.18 -22.84 52.39
CA LEU A 673 2.99 -22.10 51.98
C LEU A 673 3.31 -21.29 50.72
N THR A 674 2.46 -21.39 49.71
CA THR A 674 2.41 -20.46 48.56
C THR A 674 1.19 -19.55 48.74
N VAL A 675 1.33 -18.25 48.47
CA VAL A 675 0.22 -17.29 48.48
C VAL A 675 0.46 -16.16 47.46
N SER A 676 -0.57 -15.76 46.73
CA SER A 676 -0.52 -14.62 45.81
C SER A 676 -0.80 -13.32 46.58
N LEU A 677 0.13 -12.37 46.58
CA LEU A 677 0.01 -11.11 47.34
C LEU A 677 0.43 -9.92 46.49
N ALA A 678 -0.38 -8.85 46.52
CA ALA A 678 -0.08 -7.60 45.84
C ALA A 678 1.17 -6.90 46.45
N PRO A 679 1.82 -5.96 45.73
CA PRO A 679 3.05 -5.35 46.23
C PRO A 679 2.86 -4.56 47.53
N SER A 680 3.38 -5.09 48.65
CA SER A 680 3.20 -4.52 49.99
C SER A 680 4.10 -5.19 51.05
N PRO A 681 4.30 -4.52 52.21
CA PRO A 681 4.91 -5.14 53.38
C PRO A 681 3.92 -6.08 54.09
N TYR A 682 4.33 -7.33 54.32
CA TYR A 682 3.55 -8.34 55.05
C TYR A 682 4.40 -9.01 56.12
N LEU A 683 3.78 -9.32 57.26
CA LEU A 683 4.38 -10.11 58.33
C LEU A 683 3.72 -11.48 58.38
N PHE A 684 4.53 -12.52 58.18
CA PHE A 684 4.11 -13.91 58.34
C PHE A 684 4.46 -14.41 59.74
N VAL A 685 3.53 -15.09 60.38
CA VAL A 685 3.64 -15.52 61.78
C VAL A 685 3.23 -16.98 61.92
N VAL A 686 4.06 -17.78 62.59
CA VAL A 686 3.73 -19.13 63.07
C VAL A 686 3.68 -19.09 64.60
N LYS A 687 2.85 -19.94 65.22
CA LYS A 687 2.80 -20.06 66.69
C LYS A 687 3.33 -21.42 67.11
N SER A 688 4.28 -21.44 68.05
CA SER A 688 4.79 -22.68 68.67
C SER A 688 4.73 -22.55 70.19
N GLY A 689 3.97 -23.44 70.84
CA GLY A 689 3.63 -23.34 72.25
C GLY A 689 2.91 -22.02 72.59
N LYS A 690 3.52 -21.23 73.47
CA LYS A 690 3.03 -19.89 73.86
C LYS A 690 3.59 -18.74 73.01
N SER A 691 4.69 -18.96 72.27
CA SER A 691 5.41 -17.93 71.53
C SER A 691 4.95 -17.82 70.08
N GLU A 692 5.04 -16.61 69.51
CA GLU A 692 4.84 -16.36 68.08
C GLU A 692 6.19 -16.08 67.43
N TYR A 693 6.47 -16.71 66.29
CA TYR A 693 7.70 -16.49 65.52
C TYR A 693 7.33 -15.93 64.15
N GLY A 694 8.04 -14.91 63.69
CA GLY A 694 7.62 -14.20 62.48
C GLY A 694 8.75 -13.65 61.62
N ARG A 695 8.40 -13.39 60.35
CA ARG A 695 9.28 -12.74 59.38
C ARG A 695 8.48 -11.75 58.54
N ALA A 696 8.93 -10.50 58.56
CA ALA A 696 8.45 -9.47 57.66
C ALA A 696 9.17 -9.55 56.30
N ILE A 697 8.42 -9.32 55.22
CA ILE A 697 8.94 -9.19 53.84
C ILE A 697 8.19 -8.09 53.10
N TYR A 698 8.74 -7.66 51.97
CA TYR A 698 8.01 -6.91 50.96
C TYR A 698 7.67 -7.87 49.81
N ALA A 699 6.38 -8.04 49.50
CA ALA A 699 5.96 -8.79 48.31
C ALA A 699 6.26 -7.97 47.05
N GLU A 700 6.81 -8.60 46.02
CA GLU A 700 7.16 -7.94 44.75
C GLU A 700 6.24 -8.41 43.62
N ASP A 701 5.89 -7.51 42.68
CA ASP A 701 5.12 -7.91 41.51
C ASP A 701 5.97 -8.73 40.53
N GLY A 702 5.32 -9.63 39.78
CA GLY A 702 5.95 -10.49 38.78
C GLY A 702 7.06 -11.44 39.28
N LYS A 703 7.31 -11.54 40.60
CA LYS A 703 8.43 -12.31 41.18
C LYS A 703 7.98 -13.31 42.24
N ILE A 704 8.82 -14.33 42.48
CA ILE A 704 8.68 -15.25 43.62
C ILE A 704 9.48 -14.71 44.82
N THR A 705 8.82 -14.00 45.75
CA THR A 705 9.44 -13.61 47.01
C THR A 705 9.54 -14.82 47.94
N ASN A 706 10.77 -15.31 48.16
CA ASN A 706 11.04 -16.45 49.04
C ASN A 706 11.39 -15.98 50.45
N ALA A 707 10.80 -16.62 51.47
CA ALA A 707 11.14 -16.39 52.88
C ALA A 707 11.21 -17.71 53.67
N THR A 708 11.92 -17.66 54.80
CA THR A 708 11.96 -18.73 55.80
C THR A 708 11.80 -18.12 57.19
N ILE A 709 10.80 -18.58 57.95
CA ILE A 709 10.72 -18.34 59.39
C ILE A 709 11.53 -19.46 60.07
N LYS A 710 12.44 -19.14 60.99
CA LYS A 710 13.06 -20.15 61.87
C LYS A 710 12.49 -19.99 63.27
N ILE A 711 12.10 -21.09 63.92
CA ILE A 711 11.75 -21.11 65.35
C ILE A 711 13.05 -21.05 66.15
N ILE A 712 13.51 -19.83 66.41
CA ILE A 712 14.68 -19.48 67.23
C ILE A 712 14.39 -18.18 67.98
N PRO A 713 15.05 -17.88 69.11
CA PRO A 713 14.79 -16.68 69.91
C PRO A 713 14.80 -15.37 69.11
N ASP A 714 15.73 -15.21 68.17
CA ASP A 714 15.88 -14.00 67.34
C ASP A 714 14.69 -13.67 66.43
N ASN A 715 13.82 -14.66 66.14
CA ASN A 715 12.60 -14.47 65.35
C ASN A 715 11.33 -14.51 66.21
N ASN A 716 11.44 -14.58 67.54
CA ASN A 716 10.29 -14.48 68.45
C ASN A 716 9.72 -13.05 68.40
N ILE A 717 8.40 -12.92 68.32
CA ILE A 717 7.73 -11.63 68.12
C ILE A 717 6.61 -11.39 69.13
N ASP A 718 6.41 -10.12 69.45
CA ASP A 718 5.38 -9.61 70.36
C ASP A 718 4.52 -8.54 69.66
N SER A 719 3.84 -7.70 70.43
CA SER A 719 3.04 -6.57 69.94
C SER A 719 3.83 -5.28 69.66
N LEU A 720 5.11 -5.20 70.08
CA LEU A 720 5.97 -4.02 69.93
C LEU A 720 7.09 -4.23 68.90
N SER A 721 7.22 -5.44 68.39
CA SER A 721 8.23 -5.88 67.42
C SER A 721 8.21 -5.05 66.14
N LYS A 722 9.36 -4.44 65.84
CA LYS A 722 9.58 -3.53 64.72
C LYS A 722 10.51 -4.15 63.68
N PHE A 723 10.16 -4.02 62.41
CA PHE A 723 10.88 -4.67 61.30
C PHE A 723 11.42 -3.61 60.33
N LYS A 724 12.72 -3.64 60.01
CA LYS A 724 13.28 -2.81 58.95
C LYS A 724 13.24 -3.60 57.64
N ILE A 725 12.34 -3.21 56.75
CA ILE A 725 12.14 -3.83 55.43
C ILE A 725 12.49 -2.78 54.38
N SER A 726 13.41 -3.09 53.48
CA SER A 726 13.60 -2.27 52.28
C SER A 726 12.61 -2.72 51.20
N PRO A 727 11.84 -1.79 50.59
CA PRO A 727 11.31 -2.03 49.25
C PRO A 727 12.46 -2.38 48.30
N PRO A 728 12.21 -3.13 47.21
CA PRO A 728 13.23 -3.32 46.18
C PRO A 728 13.72 -1.95 45.69
N LYS A 729 15.03 -1.79 45.50
CA LYS A 729 15.59 -0.56 44.92
C LYS A 729 14.90 -0.32 43.58
N THR A 730 14.15 0.77 43.47
CA THR A 730 13.45 1.15 42.24
C THR A 730 14.47 1.19 41.11
N ALA A 731 14.29 0.34 40.09
CA ALA A 731 15.10 0.45 38.88
C ALA A 731 14.88 1.86 38.32
N LYS A 732 15.97 2.58 38.00
CA LYS A 732 15.86 3.84 37.27
C LYS A 732 15.00 3.59 36.03
N SER A 733 14.02 4.47 35.79
CA SER A 733 13.12 4.36 34.64
C SER A 733 13.92 4.24 33.35
N MET A 734 13.33 3.65 32.31
CA MET A 734 14.06 3.44 31.06
C MET A 734 14.58 4.77 30.47
N ALA A 735 13.79 5.84 30.62
CA ALA A 735 14.22 7.21 30.34
C ALA A 735 15.44 7.67 31.17
N GLU A 736 15.49 7.44 32.48
CA GLU A 736 16.65 7.78 33.33
C GLU A 736 17.90 6.92 33.06
N ARG A 737 17.76 5.82 32.32
CA ARG A 737 18.89 4.99 31.83
C ARG A 737 19.37 5.39 30.44
N LEU A 738 18.49 5.94 29.60
CA LEU A 738 18.72 6.20 28.17
C LEU A 738 18.68 7.68 27.79
N LYS A 739 18.51 8.59 28.75
CA LYS A 739 18.63 10.03 28.51
C LYS A 739 19.97 10.41 27.89
N GLY A 740 19.93 11.32 26.93
CA GLY A 740 21.07 11.72 26.11
C GLY A 740 21.47 10.70 25.03
N TYR A 741 20.91 9.49 25.01
CA TYR A 741 21.12 8.56 23.91
C TYR A 741 20.19 8.89 22.74
N ILE A 742 20.73 8.65 21.55
CA ILE A 742 19.95 8.42 20.34
C ILE A 742 19.67 6.91 20.26
N LEU A 743 18.41 6.56 19.99
CA LEU A 743 17.91 5.20 19.96
C LEU A 743 17.42 4.85 18.55
N LEU A 744 17.69 3.63 18.10
CA LEU A 744 17.23 3.11 16.81
C LEU A 744 16.24 1.95 17.03
N GLN A 745 15.05 2.08 16.46
CA GLN A 745 13.96 1.12 16.62
C GLN A 745 14.16 -0.09 15.69
N VAL A 746 14.88 -1.11 16.17
CA VAL A 746 15.36 -2.24 15.33
C VAL A 746 14.30 -3.28 14.96
N GLU A 747 13.13 -3.23 15.62
CA GLU A 747 11.98 -4.11 15.37
C GLU A 747 10.89 -3.43 14.51
N SER A 748 11.28 -2.41 13.73
CA SER A 748 10.39 -1.58 12.91
C SER A 748 11.13 -1.11 11.65
N LYS A 749 10.77 0.04 11.07
CA LYS A 749 11.40 0.63 9.87
C LYS A 749 12.76 1.28 10.13
N GLY A 750 13.33 1.12 11.33
CA GLY A 750 14.56 1.80 11.74
C GLY A 750 14.32 3.25 12.14
N GLU A 751 13.17 3.56 12.74
CA GLU A 751 12.87 4.89 13.27
C GLU A 751 13.92 5.33 14.32
N ALA A 752 14.41 6.57 14.22
CA ALA A 752 15.38 7.16 15.12
C ALA A 752 14.73 8.08 16.16
N TRP A 753 15.19 8.02 17.41
CA TRP A 753 14.58 8.71 18.55
C TRP A 753 15.64 9.31 19.48
N TYR A 754 15.52 10.57 19.88
CA TYR A 754 16.38 11.18 20.90
C TYR A 754 15.65 11.25 22.25
N VAL A 755 16.31 10.86 23.34
CA VAL A 755 15.75 10.95 24.70
C VAL A 755 16.33 12.18 25.40
N ASP A 756 15.56 13.27 25.47
CA ASP A 756 16.00 14.50 26.14
C ASP A 756 16.20 14.28 27.65
N GLU A 757 17.27 14.88 28.19
CA GLU A 757 17.65 14.76 29.60
C GLU A 757 16.69 15.46 30.56
N ASN A 758 16.13 16.59 30.13
CA ASN A 758 15.32 17.48 30.97
C ASN A 758 13.90 16.92 31.15
N THR A 759 13.24 16.66 30.03
CA THR A 759 11.87 16.13 29.96
C THR A 759 11.79 14.62 30.07
N LYS A 760 12.92 13.90 29.94
CA LYS A 760 13.02 12.43 30.04
C LYS A 760 12.08 11.73 29.06
N SER A 761 11.85 12.38 27.92
CA SER A 761 10.90 11.99 26.88
C SER A 761 11.66 11.69 25.60
N ARG A 762 11.19 10.70 24.84
CA ARG A 762 11.67 10.44 23.50
C ARG A 762 10.98 11.35 22.49
N TYR A 763 11.74 11.89 21.56
CA TYR A 763 11.24 12.67 20.43
C TYR A 763 11.61 11.95 19.13
N TYR A 764 10.70 11.94 18.16
CA TYR A 764 10.89 11.23 16.89
C TYR A 764 11.69 12.07 15.88
N MET A 765 12.71 11.47 15.28
CA MET A 765 13.54 12.05 14.21
C MET A 765 13.17 11.39 12.88
N LYS A 766 12.14 11.94 12.23
CA LYS A 766 11.62 11.43 10.94
C LYS A 766 12.50 11.76 9.72
N ASP A 767 13.24 12.87 9.78
CA ASP A 767 14.04 13.43 8.69
C ASP A 767 15.07 14.44 9.24
N GLY A 768 15.98 14.91 8.38
CA GLY A 768 17.00 15.90 8.74
C GLY A 768 16.43 17.25 9.20
N ALA A 769 15.22 17.61 8.76
CA ALA A 769 14.53 18.82 9.24
C ALA A 769 14.08 18.67 10.71
N ALA A 770 13.56 17.49 11.10
CA ALA A 770 13.27 17.18 12.50
C ALA A 770 14.54 17.16 13.36
N ALA A 771 15.64 16.58 12.85
CA ALA A 771 16.95 16.62 13.51
C ALA A 771 17.44 18.06 13.73
N TYR A 772 17.34 18.93 12.72
CA TYR A 772 17.70 20.34 12.82
C TYR A 772 16.87 21.10 13.88
N GLN A 773 15.55 20.84 13.98
CA GLN A 773 14.74 21.43 15.05
C GLN A 773 15.10 20.86 16.45
N MET A 774 15.58 19.62 16.56
CA MET A 774 16.14 19.12 17.83
C MET A 774 17.43 19.85 18.22
N MET A 775 18.34 20.07 17.27
CA MET A 775 19.57 20.83 17.52
C MET A 775 19.26 22.24 18.04
N ARG A 776 18.28 22.92 17.44
CA ARG A 776 17.81 24.24 17.89
C ARG A 776 17.07 24.25 19.24
N LYS A 777 16.42 23.14 19.62
CA LYS A 777 15.54 23.07 20.81
C LYS A 777 16.22 22.50 22.07
N PHE A 778 17.19 21.60 21.89
CA PHE A 778 17.92 20.94 22.98
C PHE A 778 19.41 21.32 23.02
N GLY A 779 19.88 22.15 22.08
CA GLY A 779 21.26 22.60 21.99
C GLY A 779 21.68 23.48 23.16
N LEU A 780 22.71 23.04 23.89
CA LEU A 780 23.37 23.80 24.95
C LEU A 780 24.51 24.64 24.36
N GLY A 781 24.47 25.96 24.56
CA GLY A 781 25.55 26.85 24.11
C GLY A 781 26.89 26.52 24.79
N ILE A 782 27.97 26.42 24.01
CA ILE A 782 29.34 26.17 24.48
C ILE A 782 30.33 27.12 23.81
N THR A 783 31.34 27.54 24.58
CA THR A 783 32.46 28.38 24.12
C THR A 783 33.55 27.55 23.44
N ASN A 784 34.29 28.13 22.50
CA ASN A 784 35.35 27.45 21.73
C ASN A 784 36.44 26.90 22.67
N ASN A 785 36.79 27.65 23.71
CA ASN A 785 37.73 27.25 24.77
C ASN A 785 37.20 26.08 25.63
N ASN A 786 35.90 25.81 25.72
CA ASN A 786 35.39 24.62 26.39
C ASN A 786 35.19 23.45 25.42
N LEU A 787 34.74 23.73 24.19
CA LEU A 787 34.54 22.74 23.13
C LEU A 787 35.86 22.05 22.71
N SER A 788 36.97 22.79 22.63
CA SER A 788 38.31 22.26 22.36
C SER A 788 38.82 21.26 23.42
N LYS A 789 38.27 21.29 24.64
CA LYS A 789 38.61 20.36 25.73
C LYS A 789 37.78 19.06 25.72
N ILE A 790 36.94 18.86 24.70
CA ILE A 790 36.10 17.67 24.51
C ILE A 790 36.66 16.84 23.34
N PRO A 791 36.93 15.52 23.54
CA PRO A 791 37.58 14.68 22.53
C PRO A 791 36.81 14.62 21.21
N ILE A 792 37.53 14.70 20.09
CA ILE A 792 36.94 14.72 18.75
C ILE A 792 36.51 13.30 18.30
N GLY A 793 35.35 13.19 17.66
CA GLY A 793 34.81 11.98 17.07
C GLY A 793 34.79 12.04 15.55
N ILE A 794 35.59 11.18 14.92
CA ILE A 794 35.65 10.91 13.47
C ILE A 794 35.17 9.48 13.27
N ASP A 795 34.45 9.23 12.18
CA ASP A 795 33.96 7.90 11.79
C ASP A 795 33.94 7.83 10.26
N ASP A 796 34.67 6.88 9.68
CA ASP A 796 34.96 6.77 8.23
C ASP A 796 33.70 6.49 7.37
N ARG A 797 32.52 6.38 8.00
CA ARG A 797 31.21 6.22 7.35
C ARG A 797 30.54 7.56 7.00
N PHE A 798 31.13 8.69 7.38
CA PHE A 798 30.68 10.02 6.94
C PHE A 798 31.45 10.42 5.68
N GLU A 799 30.89 10.11 4.51
CA GLU A 799 31.45 10.48 3.21
C GLU A 799 31.32 12.01 2.97
N ASP A 800 32.38 12.73 3.32
CA ASP A 800 32.54 14.17 3.12
C ASP A 800 33.71 14.47 2.15
N CYS A 801 33.85 15.73 1.74
CA CYS A 801 35.01 16.20 0.99
C CYS A 801 36.21 16.41 1.94
N ASP A 802 37.39 16.08 1.44
CA ASP A 802 38.71 16.13 2.08
C ASP A 802 39.66 16.58 0.97
N GLN A 803 40.06 17.86 0.99
CA GLN A 803 40.64 18.53 -0.17
C GLN A 803 42.16 18.37 -0.29
N ASP A 804 42.89 18.12 0.80
CA ASP A 804 44.33 17.82 0.77
C ASP A 804 44.68 16.34 0.98
N GLY A 805 43.75 15.52 1.49
CA GLY A 805 43.85 14.06 1.52
C GLY A 805 44.40 13.47 2.82
N ASP A 806 44.40 14.22 3.92
CA ASP A 806 44.83 13.77 5.25
C ASP A 806 43.77 12.92 5.99
N GLY A 807 42.52 13.03 5.56
CA GLY A 807 41.36 12.31 6.09
C GLY A 807 40.66 12.96 7.29
N LEU A 808 40.88 14.25 7.53
CA LEU A 808 39.99 15.16 8.25
C LEU A 808 39.15 15.93 7.23
N PRO A 809 37.80 15.81 7.21
CA PRO A 809 37.03 16.44 6.13
C PRO A 809 36.93 17.98 6.24
N ASP A 810 36.86 18.68 5.09
CA ASP A 810 36.87 20.16 4.96
C ASP A 810 35.93 20.87 5.96
N LYS A 811 34.73 20.32 6.12
CA LYS A 811 33.68 20.89 6.99
C LYS A 811 34.03 20.75 8.47
N MET A 812 34.78 19.71 8.82
CA MET A 812 35.18 19.41 10.19
C MET A 812 36.42 20.21 10.60
N GLU A 813 37.38 20.37 9.68
CA GLU A 813 38.48 21.33 9.79
C GLU A 813 37.98 22.76 10.04
N GLU A 814 37.10 23.25 9.16
CA GLU A 814 36.48 24.59 9.22
C GLU A 814 35.67 24.80 10.52
N ALA A 815 35.25 23.72 11.20
CA ALA A 815 34.55 23.75 12.49
C ALA A 815 35.48 23.69 13.71
N ILE A 816 36.73 23.23 13.56
CA ILE A 816 37.75 23.28 14.63
C ILE A 816 38.75 24.44 14.46
N GLY A 817 38.95 24.94 13.24
CA GLY A 817 39.86 26.04 12.89
C GLY A 817 41.10 25.66 12.06
N ALA A 818 41.14 24.46 11.45
CA ALA A 818 42.21 24.00 10.55
C ALA A 818 42.06 24.56 9.11
N ASP A 819 43.11 24.47 8.30
CA ASP A 819 43.16 24.98 6.91
C ASP A 819 43.04 23.85 5.88
N THR A 820 41.89 23.81 5.19
CA THR A 820 41.43 22.80 4.21
C THR A 820 42.23 22.73 2.89
N ASN A 821 43.52 23.04 2.96
CA ASN A 821 44.49 23.12 1.87
C ASN A 821 45.90 22.73 2.33
N ASN A 822 46.08 22.35 3.60
CA ASN A 822 47.37 22.14 4.25
C ASN A 822 47.24 21.11 5.37
N SER A 823 47.57 19.86 5.03
CA SER A 823 47.42 18.63 5.84
C SER A 823 48.25 18.55 7.14
N ASP A 824 48.75 19.67 7.67
CA ASP A 824 49.56 19.83 8.89
C ASP A 824 49.42 21.32 9.28
N SER A 825 48.27 21.71 9.86
CA SER A 825 47.88 23.11 10.09
C SER A 825 48.78 23.84 11.09
N ASP A 826 49.46 23.10 11.97
CA ASP A 826 50.34 23.59 13.05
C ASP A 826 51.84 23.57 12.66
N GLY A 827 52.21 22.76 11.68
CA GLY A 827 53.59 22.59 11.20
C GLY A 827 54.51 21.87 12.21
N ASP A 828 54.07 20.82 12.90
CA ASP A 828 54.95 19.92 13.67
C ASP A 828 55.30 18.59 13.01
N GLY A 829 54.69 18.27 11.87
CA GLY A 829 55.02 17.10 11.06
C GLY A 829 54.13 15.87 11.28
N TYR A 830 52.98 16.04 11.95
CA TYR A 830 51.89 15.06 11.94
C TYR A 830 50.70 15.62 11.15
N LEU A 831 49.83 14.72 10.66
CA LEU A 831 48.65 15.11 9.90
C LEU A 831 47.48 15.43 10.84
N ASP A 832 46.75 16.52 10.61
CA ASP A 832 45.59 16.98 11.39
C ASP A 832 44.56 15.86 11.65
N GLY A 833 44.24 15.07 10.64
CA GLY A 833 43.38 13.90 10.69
C GLY A 833 44.01 12.70 11.41
N GLU A 834 45.33 12.52 11.38
CA GLU A 834 45.97 11.51 12.24
C GLU A 834 45.92 11.96 13.71
N GLU A 835 46.22 13.24 13.98
CA GLU A 835 46.15 13.83 15.31
C GLU A 835 44.74 13.75 15.90
N ALA A 836 43.73 14.24 15.19
CA ALA A 836 42.35 14.30 15.67
C ALA A 836 41.75 12.90 15.96
N ARG A 837 42.13 11.88 15.17
CA ARG A 837 41.76 10.47 15.45
C ARG A 837 42.44 9.96 16.73
N ASN A 838 43.72 10.26 16.92
CA ASN A 838 44.55 9.79 18.04
C ASN A 838 44.45 10.62 19.33
N GLY A 839 43.77 11.76 19.32
CA GLY A 839 43.58 12.64 20.49
C GLY A 839 44.67 13.70 20.67
N TYR A 840 45.37 14.03 19.59
CA TYR A 840 46.30 15.16 19.49
C TYR A 840 45.61 16.39 18.86
N ASN A 841 46.31 17.51 18.70
CA ASN A 841 45.71 18.83 18.56
C ASN A 841 46.17 19.55 17.27
N PRO A 842 45.37 19.48 16.18
CA PRO A 842 45.68 20.05 14.85
C PRO A 842 46.10 21.53 14.78
N LEU A 843 45.96 22.27 15.89
CA LEU A 843 46.27 23.69 15.99
C LEU A 843 47.32 23.99 17.08
N GLY A 844 48.13 23.02 17.48
CA GLY A 844 49.15 23.22 18.50
C GLY A 844 49.73 21.95 19.12
N LYS A 845 50.83 21.45 18.55
CA LYS A 845 51.82 20.47 19.05
C LYS A 845 51.41 19.63 20.26
N GLY A 846 50.98 18.40 20.02
CA GLY A 846 50.83 17.38 21.05
C GLY A 846 49.39 17.09 21.48
N LYS A 847 49.22 16.45 22.65
CA LYS A 847 47.92 15.91 23.08
C LYS A 847 46.92 17.01 23.45
N MET A 848 45.66 16.87 22.99
CA MET A 848 44.57 17.75 23.40
C MET A 848 44.43 17.81 24.93
N ALA A 849 44.23 19.02 25.45
CA ALA A 849 44.04 19.29 26.87
C ALA A 849 42.60 18.94 27.32
N ILE A 850 42.27 17.64 27.34
CA ILE A 850 40.92 17.14 27.61
C ILE A 850 40.50 17.40 29.07
N ASP A 851 39.33 18.02 29.24
CA ASP A 851 38.67 18.14 30.54
C ASP A 851 37.61 17.02 30.68
N ASN A 852 37.98 16.00 31.45
CA ASN A 852 37.09 14.87 31.73
C ASN A 852 35.86 15.29 32.55
N ASN A 853 35.96 16.27 33.46
CA ASN A 853 34.81 16.70 34.27
C ASN A 853 33.79 17.45 33.42
N LEU A 854 34.26 18.33 32.53
CA LEU A 854 33.43 18.95 31.50
C LEU A 854 32.78 17.88 30.62
N THR A 855 33.58 16.96 30.08
CA THR A 855 33.11 15.90 29.18
C THR A 855 32.02 15.04 29.82
N GLU A 856 32.19 14.54 31.05
CA GLU A 856 31.14 13.81 31.79
C GLU A 856 29.89 14.69 32.06
N THR A 857 30.06 15.99 32.30
CA THR A 857 28.95 16.93 32.57
C THR A 857 28.10 17.20 31.33
N VAL A 858 28.68 17.14 30.12
CA VAL A 858 27.98 17.41 28.86
C VAL A 858 27.62 16.16 28.02
N LYS A 859 27.96 14.95 28.46
CA LYS A 859 27.60 13.70 27.76
C LYS A 859 26.11 13.59 27.46
N GLY A 860 25.81 13.17 26.23
CA GLY A 860 24.46 12.99 25.70
C GLY A 860 23.74 14.26 25.28
N LYS A 861 24.34 15.44 25.47
CA LYS A 861 23.77 16.71 25.04
C LYS A 861 24.12 17.00 23.58
N ILE A 862 23.25 17.77 22.93
CA ILE A 862 23.62 18.52 21.74
C ILE A 862 24.26 19.83 22.22
N LEU A 863 25.39 20.20 21.64
CA LEU A 863 26.14 21.42 21.94
C LEU A 863 26.09 22.36 20.73
N LEU A 864 25.97 23.66 20.97
CA LEU A 864 25.98 24.71 19.93
C LEU A 864 27.16 25.66 20.17
N GLN A 865 28.00 25.83 19.17
CA GLN A 865 29.21 26.65 19.23
C GLN A 865 28.85 28.14 19.10
N VAL A 866 28.66 28.83 20.23
CA VAL A 866 28.13 30.21 20.25
C VAL A 866 29.17 31.29 20.00
N GLU A 867 30.45 30.90 19.89
CA GLU A 867 31.59 31.79 19.57
C GLU A 867 32.10 31.56 18.13
N SER A 868 31.27 30.97 17.26
CA SER A 868 31.52 30.81 15.83
C SER A 868 30.19 30.97 15.07
N ARG A 869 29.88 30.13 14.07
CA ARG A 869 28.72 30.24 13.16
C ARG A 869 27.49 29.48 13.64
N GLY A 870 27.53 28.91 14.85
CA GLY A 870 26.44 28.12 15.44
C GLY A 870 26.57 26.62 15.20
N GLU A 871 27.78 26.14 14.92
CA GLU A 871 28.12 24.74 14.66
C GLU A 871 27.55 23.80 15.74
N ALA A 872 26.83 22.76 15.30
CA ALA A 872 26.17 21.82 16.18
C ALA A 872 26.99 20.54 16.36
N TRP A 873 27.08 20.05 17.60
CA TRP A 873 27.90 18.89 17.97
C TRP A 873 27.10 17.93 18.85
N TYR A 874 27.15 16.62 18.59
CA TYR A 874 26.58 15.61 19.49
C TYR A 874 27.69 14.96 20.31
N LEU A 875 27.59 15.02 21.63
CA LEU A 875 28.55 14.37 22.53
C LEU A 875 28.02 13.00 22.95
N ASN A 876 28.52 11.94 22.30
CA ASN A 876 27.99 10.59 22.45
C ASN A 876 28.22 10.02 23.88
N PRO A 877 27.15 9.56 24.59
CA PRO A 877 27.28 8.97 25.92
C PRO A 877 28.20 7.74 26.01
N LYS A 878 28.37 7.01 24.90
CA LYS A 878 29.07 5.72 24.86
C LYS A 878 30.59 5.85 24.89
N ASP A 879 31.14 6.88 24.25
CA ASP A 879 32.59 7.09 24.05
C ASP A 879 33.09 8.43 24.63
N GLY A 880 32.21 9.42 24.88
CA GLY A 880 32.60 10.75 25.31
C GLY A 880 33.24 11.60 24.20
N LYS A 881 33.04 11.27 22.92
CA LYS A 881 33.52 12.04 21.77
C LYS A 881 32.43 12.96 21.20
N ARG A 882 32.82 14.17 20.76
CA ARG A 882 31.96 15.11 20.02
C ARG A 882 32.01 14.84 18.52
N TYR A 883 30.86 14.64 17.91
CA TYR A 883 30.70 14.42 16.47
C TYR A 883 30.00 15.62 15.84
N TYR A 884 30.52 16.11 14.70
CA TYR A 884 30.08 17.38 14.10
C TYR A 884 28.86 17.22 13.19
N MET A 885 27.77 17.91 13.51
CA MET A 885 26.51 17.88 12.77
C MET A 885 26.39 19.11 11.87
N LYS A 886 27.12 19.12 10.75
CA LYS A 886 27.17 20.25 9.80
C LYS A 886 25.81 20.66 9.22
N ASP A 887 24.93 19.69 9.00
CA ASP A 887 23.59 19.85 8.41
C ASP A 887 22.63 18.76 8.92
N GLY A 888 21.38 18.80 8.44
CA GLY A 888 20.31 17.89 8.88
C GLY A 888 20.52 16.43 8.46
N ASP A 889 21.16 16.17 7.32
CA ASP A 889 21.35 14.81 6.81
C ASP A 889 22.59 14.17 7.46
N SER A 890 23.63 14.96 7.69
CA SER A 890 24.81 14.59 8.49
C SER A 890 24.41 14.30 9.93
N ALA A 891 23.56 15.14 10.54
CA ALA A 891 22.94 14.87 11.83
C ALA A 891 22.20 13.52 11.80
N TYR A 892 21.39 13.25 10.78
CA TYR A 892 20.67 11.98 10.63
C TYR A 892 21.61 10.76 10.49
N GLN A 893 22.72 10.84 9.75
CA GLN A 893 23.69 9.74 9.66
C GLN A 893 24.45 9.53 10.99
N ILE A 894 24.89 10.60 11.65
CA ILE A 894 25.50 10.54 13.00
C ILE A 894 24.53 9.88 13.98
N MET A 895 23.27 10.31 13.95
CA MET A 895 22.18 9.74 14.75
C MET A 895 21.97 8.26 14.45
N ARG A 896 22.08 7.83 13.19
CA ARG A 896 21.94 6.42 12.80
C ARG A 896 23.14 5.58 13.24
N PHE A 897 24.37 6.03 12.99
CA PHE A 897 25.59 5.25 13.19
C PHE A 897 26.10 5.17 14.63
N LEU A 898 25.73 6.15 15.48
CA LEU A 898 26.03 6.16 16.91
C LEU A 898 24.85 5.69 17.80
N SER A 899 23.71 5.36 17.19
CA SER A 899 22.51 4.92 17.90
C SER A 899 22.71 3.68 18.77
N LEU A 900 21.93 3.60 19.85
CA LEU A 900 21.70 2.36 20.58
C LEU A 900 20.43 1.67 20.06
N GLY A 901 20.56 0.46 19.54
CA GLY A 901 19.42 -0.35 19.11
C GLY A 901 18.48 -0.69 20.28
N ILE A 902 17.17 -0.54 20.08
CA ILE A 902 16.14 -0.79 21.11
C ILE A 902 14.92 -1.53 20.53
N THR A 903 14.33 -2.41 21.34
CA THR A 903 13.09 -3.13 21.02
C THR A 903 11.89 -2.18 21.04
N ASN A 904 10.82 -2.50 20.32
CA ASN A 904 9.56 -1.76 20.37
C ASN A 904 9.01 -1.71 21.81
N SER A 905 9.06 -2.86 22.52
CA SER A 905 8.58 -2.97 23.90
C SER A 905 9.39 -2.14 24.89
N ASP A 906 10.70 -2.00 24.70
CA ASP A 906 11.54 -1.14 25.55
C ASP A 906 11.36 0.34 25.22
N LEU A 907 11.30 0.68 23.94
CA LEU A 907 11.06 2.04 23.47
C LEU A 907 9.72 2.61 24.01
N GLU A 908 8.66 1.78 24.03
CA GLU A 908 7.35 2.11 24.62
C GLU A 908 7.40 2.53 26.10
N LYS A 909 8.44 2.12 26.85
CA LYS A 909 8.63 2.48 28.28
C LYS A 909 9.21 3.90 28.47
N ILE A 910 9.33 4.68 27.39
CA ILE A 910 9.77 6.07 27.37
C ILE A 910 8.66 6.93 26.76
N GLU A 911 8.19 7.94 27.49
CA GLU A 911 7.13 8.86 27.05
C GLU A 911 7.51 9.55 25.73
N THR A 912 6.61 9.51 24.74
CA THR A 912 6.81 10.20 23.46
C THR A 912 6.31 11.63 23.52
N LYS A 913 7.10 12.56 22.98
CA LYS A 913 6.66 13.94 22.72
C LYS A 913 6.97 14.34 21.28
N ILE A 914 6.12 15.22 20.73
CA ILE A 914 6.26 15.77 19.38
C ILE A 914 6.99 17.12 19.47
N LEU A 915 7.81 17.44 18.48
CA LEU A 915 8.32 18.79 18.29
C LEU A 915 7.21 19.67 17.69
N GLN A 916 6.62 20.51 18.54
CA GLN A 916 6.15 21.84 18.12
C GLN A 916 7.36 22.78 17.97
#